data_AF-A0A2T6G6Y7-F1
#
_entry.id   AF-A0A2T6G6Y7-F1
#
_cell.length_a   1.000
_cell.length_b   1.000
_cell.length_c   1.000
_cell.angle_alpha   90.00
_cell.angle_beta   90.00
_cell.angle_gamma   90.00
#
_symmetry.space_group_name_H-M   'P 1'
#
loop_
_entity.id
_entity.type
_entity.pdbx_description
1 polymer ?
#
loop_
_entity_poly.entity_id
_entity_poly.type
_entity_poly.pdbx_seq_one_letter_code
_entity_poly.pdbx_strand_id
1 'polypeptide(L)'
;MYMDNENRIKQTQIIDGISVFFSIGIIWIICNLINKWTSPIDITMDINKYFMDEIPRTLFYPEPVEKMQFIISLILLPVLLSIFMFFLNYVVLRIQYLGKWIDSGSTTIIFYVIVSLGFTILFIAENNNTNYFYFNHNFLVKSPVTCIILTIILVFIYLWTLYYNKIAKKLIVYLSFGICLLISLFLSLMNVFSAQTVEDNGIYISHLNAVYHSVAAVMSNQFLLVDIPSQYGLYPHILEPLFRIIGLNLVSFTSVMAILIFGTFYFWIVFLKKNVKNQMLAYLGFFSTLYFGYIFVRFDNIDSYFQYYPLRTIFPALLLYLSVHYFKRKTISIYYLSFVLYSVGALWNIETGVIVFITWIAVLIFDELVSGISKKSIAKSIVHIVKGISVFIFVIIAYSLYIFIRSGSFPEYLEMIQYIKFFYNFGLVMLPMPLIHPWNLVILSYIIGLSISIRSIVDKKDTLKSKMIFMVSIMGLGLFSYYQGRSHDIVLLDVVYPSLLLLTLFSDNILEYIKSNGRRRSMIPVVALSVLVIFMMSTIFSTAYNFDKLENHFKYRWSALLNYKDNYITTGTDFIKRYTKQEDKTLILSMNSGIYYADTKTKPALNLPGPSEMFLKKDYQIIEETIKGKSLDQIFYDRNYTHQETVAKANEKMLGYLFENYKVDDISSGKNIIRFIPRDDVDNSFYSKLTNSGIIHYAFSDGGIFLKDIINNKISEYNYNLPKVFLNPNFSLEVVVKPDTKQGKHAIIAGNHPGEKVPSGFVIQQDEDKQNEFYFSYGDGKEWVRTGNFKILSTQLNYIAVSVNEKVITTYVNGNKINESKVNENMVNSDLPLVLGNWLAGDRPFNGVVKEINLSNNILSNEDVVNTWNKIKS
;
A
#
# COMPACT_ATOMS: atom_id res chain seq x y z
N MET A 1 61.06 -16.66 -9.04
CA MET A 1 59.68 -17.19 -9.10
C MET A 1 58.88 -16.95 -7.81
N TYR A 2 59.31 -16.04 -6.94
CA TYR A 2 58.46 -15.43 -5.91
C TYR A 2 58.00 -14.08 -6.46
N MET A 3 56.78 -14.02 -7.00
CA MET A 3 56.11 -12.72 -7.04
C MET A 3 55.88 -12.33 -5.59
N ASP A 4 56.42 -11.18 -5.19
CA ASP A 4 56.13 -10.59 -3.90
C ASP A 4 54.61 -10.57 -3.70
N ASN A 5 54.12 -11.06 -2.54
CA ASN A 5 52.68 -11.19 -2.25
C ASN A 5 51.93 -9.87 -2.48
N GLU A 6 52.65 -8.75 -2.37
CA GLU A 6 52.20 -7.38 -2.60
C GLU A 6 51.83 -7.10 -4.06
N ASN A 7 52.66 -7.51 -5.04
CA ASN A 7 52.37 -7.34 -6.47
C ASN A 7 51.14 -8.14 -6.91
N ARG A 8 50.92 -9.31 -6.30
CA ARG A 8 49.76 -10.17 -6.58
C ARG A 8 48.46 -9.54 -6.09
N ILE A 9 48.45 -8.89 -4.92
CA ILE A 9 47.26 -8.20 -4.38
C ILE A 9 46.89 -6.99 -5.24
N LYS A 10 47.87 -6.19 -5.67
CA LYS A 10 47.68 -5.04 -6.58
C LYS A 10 47.00 -5.45 -7.88
N GLN A 11 47.49 -6.52 -8.48
CA GLN A 11 46.95 -7.06 -9.74
C GLN A 11 45.50 -7.55 -9.57
N THR A 12 45.16 -8.22 -8.47
CA THR A 12 43.80 -8.75 -8.26
C THR A 12 42.70 -7.68 -8.18
N GLN A 13 42.99 -6.52 -7.57
CA GLN A 13 41.99 -5.45 -7.41
C GLN A 13 41.74 -4.67 -8.70
N ILE A 14 42.78 -4.47 -9.51
CA ILE A 14 42.64 -3.88 -10.85
C ILE A 14 41.75 -4.77 -11.71
N ILE A 15 41.94 -6.09 -11.63
CA ILE A 15 41.09 -7.05 -12.32
C ILE A 15 39.63 -6.90 -11.89
N ASP A 16 39.34 -6.77 -10.59
CA ASP A 16 37.96 -6.56 -10.09
C ASP A 16 37.32 -5.31 -10.70
N GLY A 17 37.98 -4.16 -10.59
CA GLY A 17 37.44 -2.88 -11.08
C GLY A 17 37.21 -2.88 -12.59
N ILE A 18 38.16 -3.41 -13.36
CA ILE A 18 38.04 -3.52 -14.82
C ILE A 18 36.93 -4.51 -15.20
N SER A 19 36.78 -5.63 -14.48
CA SER A 19 35.71 -6.61 -14.72
C SER A 19 34.33 -5.99 -14.51
N VAL A 20 34.16 -5.22 -13.44
CA VAL A 20 32.92 -4.49 -13.15
C VAL A 20 32.64 -3.47 -14.25
N PHE A 21 33.64 -2.65 -14.62
CA PHE A 21 33.49 -1.63 -15.65
C PHE A 21 33.04 -2.21 -17.00
N PHE A 22 33.72 -3.26 -17.49
CA PHE A 22 33.32 -3.90 -18.75
C PHE A 22 31.96 -4.60 -18.66
N SER A 23 31.64 -5.22 -17.53
CA SER A 23 30.32 -5.85 -17.34
C SER A 23 29.20 -4.82 -17.42
N ILE A 24 29.35 -3.69 -16.72
CA ILE A 24 28.39 -2.59 -16.76
C ILE A 24 28.33 -1.97 -18.17
N GLY A 25 29.47 -1.80 -18.84
CA GLY A 25 29.53 -1.29 -20.21
C GLY A 25 28.76 -2.16 -21.21
N ILE A 26 28.90 -3.48 -21.14
CA ILE A 26 28.12 -4.41 -21.98
C ILE A 26 26.63 -4.34 -21.64
N ILE A 27 26.28 -4.34 -20.35
CA ILE A 27 24.88 -4.20 -19.93
C ILE A 27 24.27 -2.91 -20.46
N TRP A 28 24.99 -1.80 -20.36
CA TRP A 28 24.55 -0.50 -20.88
C TRP A 28 24.31 -0.55 -22.40
N ILE A 29 25.19 -1.20 -23.17
CA ILE A 29 24.97 -1.43 -24.61
C ILE A 29 23.71 -2.25 -24.85
N ILE A 30 23.53 -3.37 -24.13
CA ILE A 30 22.34 -4.24 -24.25
C ILE A 30 21.06 -3.46 -23.90
N CYS A 31 21.06 -2.68 -22.82
CA CYS A 31 19.92 -1.86 -22.42
C CYS A 31 19.56 -0.81 -23.47
N ASN A 32 20.55 -0.18 -24.11
CA ASN A 32 20.32 0.73 -25.22
C ASN A 32 19.75 0.03 -26.47
N LEU A 33 20.22 -1.18 -26.77
CA LEU A 33 19.66 -2.00 -27.85
C LEU A 33 18.20 -2.37 -27.56
N ILE A 34 17.90 -2.79 -26.33
CA ILE A 34 16.53 -3.06 -25.85
C ILE A 34 15.66 -1.81 -26.05
N ASN A 35 16.12 -0.65 -25.58
CA ASN A 35 15.38 0.61 -25.68
C ASN A 35 15.07 0.98 -27.14
N LYS A 36 16.02 0.71 -28.05
CA LYS A 36 15.86 1.00 -29.47
C LYS A 36 14.89 0.04 -30.17
N TRP A 37 14.84 -1.22 -29.74
CA TRP A 37 14.13 -2.30 -30.46
C TRP A 37 12.78 -2.67 -29.83
N THR A 38 12.51 -2.21 -28.62
CA THR A 38 11.23 -2.46 -27.94
C THR A 38 10.31 -1.30 -28.22
N SER A 39 9.23 -1.54 -28.96
CA SER A 39 8.16 -0.56 -29.10
C SER A 39 7.34 -0.50 -27.80
N PRO A 40 6.83 0.68 -27.40
CA PRO A 40 5.85 0.77 -26.32
C PRO A 40 4.67 -0.15 -26.64
N ILE A 41 4.32 -1.04 -25.71
CA ILE A 41 3.14 -1.89 -25.86
C ILE A 41 1.93 -1.04 -25.50
N ASP A 42 1.00 -0.84 -26.44
CA ASP A 42 -0.29 -0.24 -26.12
C ASP A 42 -1.13 -1.26 -25.34
N ILE A 43 -1.20 -1.08 -24.02
CA ILE A 43 -1.99 -1.91 -23.11
C ILE A 43 -3.42 -1.39 -22.90
N THR A 44 -3.84 -0.33 -23.61
CA THR A 44 -5.13 0.33 -23.37
C THR A 44 -6.31 -0.60 -23.60
N MET A 45 -6.26 -1.42 -24.66
CA MET A 45 -7.32 -2.41 -24.93
C MET A 45 -7.39 -3.48 -23.84
N ASP A 46 -6.26 -3.91 -23.29
CA ASP A 46 -6.22 -4.87 -22.18
C ASP A 46 -6.74 -4.25 -20.89
N ILE A 47 -6.41 -2.99 -20.58
CA ILE A 47 -6.93 -2.29 -19.40
C ILE A 47 -8.46 -2.22 -19.46
N ASN A 48 -9.03 -1.80 -20.59
CA ASN A 48 -10.48 -1.71 -20.78
C ASN A 48 -11.18 -3.08 -20.68
N LYS A 49 -10.46 -4.17 -20.99
CA LYS A 49 -10.98 -5.54 -20.90
C LYS A 49 -11.11 -6.02 -19.46
N TYR A 50 -10.16 -5.67 -18.59
CA TYR A 50 -10.07 -6.23 -17.24
C TYR A 50 -10.60 -5.30 -16.14
N PHE A 51 -10.42 -3.99 -16.28
CA PHE A 51 -10.72 -3.00 -15.25
C PHE A 51 -12.00 -2.24 -15.56
N MET A 52 -12.64 -1.71 -14.52
CA MET A 52 -13.79 -0.81 -14.65
C MET A 52 -13.38 0.49 -15.37
N ASP A 53 -14.32 1.13 -16.06
CA ASP A 53 -14.10 2.42 -16.73
C ASP A 53 -13.98 3.57 -15.71
N GLU A 54 -14.55 3.36 -14.52
CA GLU A 54 -14.52 4.25 -13.38
C GLU A 54 -13.13 4.32 -12.70
N ILE A 55 -12.23 3.35 -12.94
CA ILE A 55 -10.85 3.38 -12.41
C ILE A 55 -10.03 4.38 -13.23
N PRO A 56 -9.43 5.43 -12.60
CA PRO A 56 -8.69 6.46 -13.31
C PRO A 56 -7.55 5.88 -14.15
N ARG A 57 -7.54 6.17 -15.44
CA ARG A 57 -6.47 5.73 -16.37
C ARG A 57 -5.11 6.34 -16.03
N THR A 58 -5.10 7.46 -15.30
CA THR A 58 -3.89 8.10 -14.75
C THR A 58 -3.17 7.27 -13.70
N LEU A 59 -3.73 6.15 -13.24
CA LEU A 59 -3.08 5.23 -12.32
C LEU A 59 -2.20 4.18 -13.02
N PHE A 60 -2.22 4.07 -14.35
CA PHE A 60 -1.49 3.03 -15.08
C PHE A 60 -0.23 3.59 -15.73
N TYR A 61 0.95 3.20 -15.21
CA TYR A 61 2.27 3.57 -15.75
C TYR A 61 3.09 2.31 -16.06
N PRO A 62 2.83 1.63 -17.18
CA PRO A 62 3.58 0.42 -17.54
C PRO A 62 5.02 0.76 -17.95
N GLU A 63 5.98 -0.03 -17.44
CA GLU A 63 7.41 0.11 -17.74
C GLU A 63 8.00 -1.17 -18.37
N PRO A 64 7.50 -1.63 -19.54
CA PRO A 64 7.91 -2.92 -20.10
C PRO A 64 9.38 -2.93 -20.53
N VAL A 65 9.92 -1.79 -20.97
CA VAL A 65 11.31 -1.66 -21.44
C VAL A 65 12.26 -1.72 -20.25
N GLU A 66 12.01 -0.91 -19.23
CA GLU A 66 12.80 -0.81 -18.00
C GLU A 66 12.79 -2.14 -17.25
N LYS A 67 11.62 -2.80 -17.17
CA LYS A 67 11.49 -4.14 -16.63
C LYS A 67 12.36 -5.15 -17.38
N MET A 68 12.32 -5.15 -18.70
CA MET A 68 13.13 -6.07 -19.50
C MET A 68 14.63 -5.79 -19.31
N GLN A 69 15.03 -4.51 -19.30
CA GLN A 69 16.39 -4.09 -18.99
C GLN A 69 16.83 -4.58 -17.60
N PHE A 70 15.97 -4.44 -16.58
CA PHE A 70 16.26 -4.88 -15.22
C PHE A 70 16.44 -6.40 -15.13
N ILE A 71 15.50 -7.19 -15.68
CA ILE A 71 15.56 -8.67 -15.63
C ILE A 71 16.79 -9.19 -16.40
N ILE A 72 17.07 -8.63 -17.57
CA ILE A 72 18.25 -9.02 -18.37
C ILE A 72 19.54 -8.64 -17.64
N SER A 73 19.60 -7.45 -17.04
CA SER A 73 20.75 -7.03 -16.23
C SER A 73 20.96 -7.93 -15.03
N LEU A 74 19.87 -8.30 -14.33
CA LEU A 74 19.89 -9.20 -13.18
C LEU A 74 20.50 -10.57 -13.52
N ILE A 75 20.14 -11.13 -14.68
CA ILE A 75 20.61 -12.44 -15.14
C ILE A 75 22.04 -12.37 -15.70
N LEU A 76 22.33 -11.37 -16.53
CA LEU A 76 23.61 -11.27 -17.24
C LEU A 76 24.75 -10.75 -16.38
N LEU A 77 24.49 -9.87 -15.40
CA LEU A 77 25.53 -9.23 -14.61
C LEU A 77 26.45 -10.22 -13.88
N PRO A 78 25.94 -11.23 -13.13
CA PRO A 78 26.82 -12.22 -12.49
C PRO A 78 27.64 -13.04 -13.50
N VAL A 79 27.07 -13.31 -14.67
CA VAL A 79 27.71 -14.08 -15.75
C VAL A 79 28.84 -13.28 -16.39
N LEU A 80 28.57 -12.03 -16.80
CA LEU A 80 29.56 -11.12 -17.38
C LEU A 80 30.69 -10.84 -16.40
N LEU A 81 30.36 -10.54 -15.14
CA LEU A 81 31.36 -10.36 -14.08
C LEU A 81 32.27 -11.58 -13.97
N SER A 82 31.71 -12.78 -14.00
CA SER A 82 32.48 -14.02 -13.97
C SER A 82 33.39 -14.13 -15.19
N ILE A 83 32.86 -13.97 -16.40
CA ILE A 83 33.61 -14.08 -17.66
C ILE A 83 34.81 -13.13 -17.67
N PHE A 84 34.57 -11.84 -17.40
CA PHE A 84 35.64 -10.84 -17.39
C PHE A 84 36.65 -11.11 -16.29
N MET A 85 36.20 -11.54 -15.11
CA MET A 85 37.09 -11.81 -13.99
C MET A 85 38.00 -13.01 -14.25
N PHE A 86 37.50 -14.08 -14.88
CA PHE A 86 38.31 -15.22 -15.32
C PHE A 86 39.26 -14.83 -16.46
N PHE A 87 38.76 -14.11 -17.47
CA PHE A 87 39.55 -13.70 -18.64
C PHE A 87 40.69 -12.76 -18.25
N LEU A 88 40.41 -11.69 -17.51
CA LEU A 88 41.42 -10.73 -17.08
C LEU A 88 42.41 -11.36 -16.10
N ASN A 89 41.98 -12.26 -15.21
CA ASN A 89 42.92 -13.01 -14.37
C ASN A 89 43.86 -13.87 -15.22
N TYR A 90 43.36 -14.52 -16.27
CA TYR A 90 44.19 -15.27 -17.21
C TYR A 90 45.18 -14.38 -17.98
N VAL A 91 44.74 -13.22 -18.46
CA VAL A 91 45.56 -12.26 -19.23
C VAL A 91 46.62 -11.58 -18.35
N VAL A 92 46.22 -11.07 -17.18
CA VAL A 92 47.14 -10.36 -16.26
C VAL A 92 48.20 -11.28 -15.70
N LEU A 93 47.89 -12.56 -15.44
CA LEU A 93 48.91 -13.55 -15.07
C LEU A 93 50.00 -13.73 -16.15
N ARG A 94 49.73 -13.37 -17.41
CA ARG A 94 50.70 -13.39 -18.51
C ARG A 94 51.46 -12.07 -18.71
N ILE A 95 50.98 -10.96 -18.15
CA ILE A 95 51.59 -9.64 -18.30
C ILE A 95 52.26 -9.24 -16.98
N GLN A 96 53.55 -9.59 -16.82
CA GLN A 96 54.32 -9.40 -15.58
C GLN A 96 54.48 -7.92 -15.15
N TYR A 97 54.24 -6.94 -16.03
CA TYR A 97 54.62 -5.54 -15.81
C TYR A 97 53.50 -4.60 -15.31
N LEU A 98 52.24 -5.06 -15.23
CA LEU A 98 51.10 -4.21 -14.83
C LEU A 98 51.07 -3.83 -13.33
N GLY A 99 51.88 -4.46 -12.48
CA GLY A 99 51.85 -4.29 -11.02
C GLY A 99 52.52 -3.03 -10.45
N LYS A 100 53.20 -2.21 -11.27
CA LYS A 100 54.09 -1.13 -10.78
C LYS A 100 53.40 0.21 -10.48
N TRP A 101 52.18 0.45 -10.94
CA TRP A 101 51.60 1.81 -10.98
C TRP A 101 50.46 2.09 -9.99
N ILE A 102 50.02 1.11 -9.17
CA ILE A 102 48.81 1.27 -8.33
C ILE A 102 49.03 0.63 -6.95
N ASP A 103 48.69 1.33 -5.87
CA ASP A 103 48.89 0.85 -4.50
C ASP A 103 47.73 -0.07 -3.99
N SER A 104 48.08 -1.24 -3.45
CA SER A 104 47.24 -2.46 -3.22
C SER A 104 46.15 -2.34 -2.15
N GLY A 105 46.11 -1.25 -1.42
CA GLY A 105 45.05 -1.00 -0.44
C GLY A 105 44.04 0.03 -0.94
N SER A 106 44.37 0.76 -2.00
CA SER A 106 43.71 2.03 -2.27
C SER A 106 42.50 1.91 -3.18
N THR A 107 42.43 0.98 -4.14
CA THR A 107 41.37 1.01 -5.18
C THR A 107 40.02 0.45 -4.74
N THR A 108 39.96 -0.67 -4.01
CA THR A 108 38.70 -1.16 -3.42
C THR A 108 38.16 -0.16 -2.39
N ILE A 109 39.06 0.61 -1.76
CA ILE A 109 38.73 1.56 -0.71
C ILE A 109 38.43 2.94 -1.27
N ILE A 110 39.05 3.35 -2.38
CA ILE A 110 38.64 4.47 -3.23
C ILE A 110 37.25 4.17 -3.79
N PHE A 111 36.93 2.91 -4.12
CA PHE A 111 35.58 2.50 -4.50
C PHE A 111 34.59 2.60 -3.32
N TYR A 112 34.95 2.16 -2.11
CA TYR A 112 34.14 2.38 -0.90
C TYR A 112 34.01 3.86 -0.51
N VAL A 113 35.05 4.66 -0.78
CA VAL A 113 35.06 6.12 -0.58
C VAL A 113 34.24 6.80 -1.65
N ILE A 114 34.16 6.29 -2.89
CA ILE A 114 33.25 6.73 -3.96
C ILE A 114 31.81 6.33 -3.65
N VAL A 115 31.56 5.18 -3.02
CA VAL A 115 30.23 4.80 -2.50
C VAL A 115 29.82 5.74 -1.36
N SER A 116 30.73 6.04 -0.42
CA SER A 116 30.48 6.97 0.70
C SER A 116 30.38 8.44 0.26
N LEU A 117 31.22 8.89 -0.67
CA LEU A 117 31.13 10.20 -1.32
C LEU A 117 29.90 10.25 -2.23
N GLY A 118 29.49 9.14 -2.83
CA GLY A 118 28.25 9.00 -3.60
C GLY A 118 27.03 9.18 -2.73
N PHE A 119 27.01 8.59 -1.52
CA PHE A 119 26.02 8.93 -0.48
C PHE A 119 26.04 10.42 -0.13
N THR A 120 27.22 11.05 -0.08
CA THR A 120 27.39 12.47 0.27
C THR A 120 27.12 13.42 -0.90
N ILE A 121 27.19 12.97 -2.15
CA ILE A 121 26.93 13.76 -3.37
C ILE A 121 25.46 13.63 -3.79
N LEU A 122 24.84 12.46 -3.59
CA LEU A 122 23.38 12.29 -3.67
C LEU A 122 22.69 13.23 -2.67
N PHE A 123 23.25 13.37 -1.47
CA PHE A 123 22.87 14.33 -0.45
C PHE A 123 22.89 15.81 -0.92
N ILE A 124 23.81 16.15 -1.84
CA ILE A 124 23.96 17.51 -2.39
C ILE A 124 23.07 17.70 -3.62
N ALA A 125 22.85 16.65 -4.42
CA ALA A 125 22.06 16.70 -5.65
C ALA A 125 20.53 16.71 -5.39
N GLU A 126 20.07 16.09 -4.31
CA GLU A 126 18.65 16.06 -3.90
C GLU A 126 18.19 17.39 -3.27
N ASN A 127 19.14 18.27 -2.91
CA ASN A 127 18.90 19.59 -2.31
C ASN A 127 18.14 20.57 -3.24
N ASN A 128 17.88 20.20 -4.50
CA ASN A 128 17.33 21.13 -5.48
C ASN A 128 15.84 20.96 -5.80
N ASN A 129 15.08 19.94 -5.33
CA ASN A 129 13.61 19.92 -5.59
C ASN A 129 12.71 18.90 -4.83
N THR A 130 13.18 18.07 -3.89
CA THR A 130 12.31 17.08 -3.20
C THR A 130 12.40 17.18 -1.68
N ASN A 131 11.25 17.10 -1.00
CA ASN A 131 11.18 16.96 0.46
C ASN A 131 12.07 15.78 0.90
N TYR A 132 12.98 16.03 1.83
CA TYR A 132 14.05 15.13 2.29
C TYR A 132 13.57 13.85 3.00
N PHE A 133 12.78 13.01 2.33
CA PHE A 133 12.10 11.87 2.95
C PHE A 133 13.07 10.99 3.74
N TYR A 134 14.22 10.63 3.19
CA TYR A 134 15.25 9.77 3.82
C TYR A 134 16.06 10.41 4.96
N PHE A 135 15.97 11.73 5.11
CA PHE A 135 16.81 12.50 6.03
C PHE A 135 16.02 13.24 7.12
N ASN A 136 14.70 13.34 6.97
CA ASN A 136 13.80 14.05 7.88
C ASN A 136 13.94 13.63 9.35
N HIS A 137 14.37 12.38 9.63
CA HIS A 137 14.58 11.88 10.99
C HIS A 137 16.02 11.50 11.31
N ASN A 138 16.97 11.77 10.41
CA ASN A 138 18.36 11.34 10.58
C ASN A 138 19.17 12.38 11.36
N PHE A 139 19.66 11.99 12.53
CA PHE A 139 20.43 12.83 13.44
C PHE A 139 21.77 13.29 12.84
N LEU A 140 22.38 12.49 11.95
CA LEU A 140 23.61 12.90 11.25
C LEU A 140 23.37 14.14 10.39
N VAL A 141 22.16 14.29 9.85
CA VAL A 141 21.80 15.41 8.97
C VAL A 141 21.42 16.64 9.77
N LYS A 142 20.61 16.45 10.82
CA LYS A 142 20.18 17.56 11.69
C LYS A 142 21.32 18.13 12.51
N SER A 143 22.24 17.28 12.98
CA SER A 143 23.29 17.63 13.93
C SER A 143 24.61 16.90 13.62
N PRO A 144 25.24 17.12 12.45
CA PRO A 144 26.40 16.35 11.98
C PRO A 144 27.58 16.41 12.94
N VAL A 145 27.94 17.61 13.41
CA VAL A 145 29.07 17.81 14.33
C VAL A 145 28.84 17.08 15.65
N THR A 146 27.64 17.24 16.23
CA THR A 146 27.26 16.54 17.46
C THR A 146 27.28 15.02 17.29
N CYS A 147 26.75 14.51 16.17
CA CYS A 147 26.77 13.09 15.83
C CYS A 147 28.21 12.54 15.76
N ILE A 148 29.12 13.28 15.11
CA ILE A 148 30.53 12.90 15.02
C ILE A 148 31.20 12.91 16.40
N ILE A 149 31.00 13.97 17.20
CA ILE A 149 31.57 14.07 18.55
C ILE A 149 31.07 12.94 19.45
N LEU A 150 29.76 12.69 19.48
CA LEU A 150 29.17 11.59 20.27
C LEU A 150 29.71 10.22 19.82
N THR A 151 29.86 10.01 18.51
CA THR A 151 30.47 8.79 17.98
C THR A 151 31.90 8.62 18.47
N ILE A 152 32.72 9.67 18.39
CA ILE A 152 34.12 9.63 18.87
C ILE A 152 34.18 9.32 20.36
N ILE A 153 33.33 9.96 21.17
CA ILE A 153 33.26 9.72 22.62
C ILE A 153 32.89 8.26 22.92
N LEU A 154 31.85 7.72 22.28
CA LEU A 154 31.41 6.34 22.53
C LEU A 154 32.43 5.31 22.05
N VAL A 155 33.07 5.53 20.90
CA VAL A 155 34.17 4.69 20.43
C VAL A 155 35.35 4.76 21.39
N PHE A 156 35.71 5.95 21.89
CA PHE A 156 36.78 6.11 22.86
C PHE A 156 36.48 5.40 24.18
N ILE A 157 35.27 5.55 24.73
CA ILE A 157 34.81 4.83 25.94
C ILE A 157 34.89 3.32 25.72
N TYR A 158 34.43 2.83 24.57
CA TYR A 158 34.50 1.42 24.23
C TYR A 158 35.96 0.93 24.19
N LEU A 159 36.84 1.64 23.47
CA LEU A 159 38.27 1.29 23.36
C LEU A 159 38.99 1.36 24.72
N TRP A 160 38.70 2.36 25.55
CA TRP A 160 39.20 2.46 26.92
C TRP A 160 38.80 1.21 27.72
N THR A 161 37.51 0.85 27.68
CA THR A 161 37.00 -0.32 28.41
C THR A 161 37.66 -1.61 27.95
N LEU A 162 37.95 -1.73 26.64
CA LEU A 162 38.69 -2.86 26.08
C LEU A 162 40.12 -2.95 26.60
N TYR A 163 40.79 -1.81 26.83
CA TYR A 163 42.18 -1.77 27.28
C TYR A 163 42.33 -2.19 28.74
N TYR A 164 41.41 -1.74 29.61
CA TYR A 164 41.56 -1.95 31.06
C TYR A 164 40.83 -3.18 31.62
N ASN A 165 39.72 -3.65 31.02
CA ASN A 165 38.90 -4.69 31.68
C ASN A 165 38.22 -5.69 30.71
N LYS A 166 38.77 -6.92 30.64
CA LYS A 166 38.23 -8.02 29.81
C LYS A 166 36.84 -8.49 30.25
N ILE A 167 36.49 -8.38 31.54
CA ILE A 167 35.17 -8.73 32.06
C ILE A 167 34.14 -7.69 31.59
N ALA A 168 34.47 -6.41 31.72
CA ALA A 168 33.64 -5.31 31.24
C ALA A 168 33.37 -5.43 29.73
N LYS A 169 34.37 -5.84 28.93
CA LYS A 169 34.18 -6.15 27.50
C LYS A 169 33.09 -7.21 27.28
N LYS A 170 33.15 -8.35 27.98
CA LYS A 170 32.15 -9.41 27.82
C LYS A 170 30.77 -8.91 28.25
N LEU A 171 30.69 -8.19 29.37
CA LEU A 171 29.45 -7.61 29.88
C LEU A 171 28.81 -6.65 28.86
N ILE A 172 29.57 -5.71 28.29
CA ILE A 172 29.10 -4.78 27.26
C ILE A 172 28.53 -5.52 26.05
N VAL A 173 29.20 -6.58 25.60
CA VAL A 173 28.74 -7.38 24.45
C VAL A 173 27.43 -8.12 24.77
N TYR A 174 27.27 -8.65 25.99
CA TYR A 174 26.02 -9.29 26.40
C TYR A 174 24.89 -8.30 26.61
N LEU A 175 25.17 -7.16 27.24
CA LEU A 175 24.19 -6.07 27.41
C LEU A 175 23.72 -5.53 26.06
N SER A 176 24.65 -5.29 25.12
CA SER A 176 24.30 -4.83 23.77
C SER A 176 23.40 -5.83 23.05
N PHE A 177 23.68 -7.13 23.17
CA PHE A 177 22.80 -8.16 22.62
C PHE A 177 21.42 -8.17 23.27
N GLY A 178 21.36 -8.07 24.61
CA GLY A 178 20.12 -7.95 25.35
C GLY A 178 19.30 -6.74 24.92
N ILE A 179 19.94 -5.58 24.75
CA ILE A 179 19.35 -4.34 24.24
C ILE A 179 18.78 -4.56 22.83
N CYS A 180 19.53 -5.18 21.92
CA CYS A 180 19.02 -5.50 20.59
C CYS A 180 17.76 -6.39 20.63
N LEU A 181 17.72 -7.39 21.52
CA LEU A 181 16.54 -8.25 21.69
C LEU A 181 15.36 -7.50 22.31
N LEU A 182 15.60 -6.66 23.31
CA LEU A 182 14.57 -5.85 23.96
C LEU A 182 13.95 -4.84 22.99
N ILE A 183 14.77 -4.16 22.17
CA ILE A 183 14.28 -3.28 21.10
C ILE A 183 13.47 -4.07 20.08
N SER A 184 13.96 -5.24 19.66
CA SER A 184 13.22 -6.10 18.72
C SER A 184 11.86 -6.50 19.28
N LEU A 185 11.81 -6.86 20.56
CA LEU A 185 10.57 -7.19 21.26
C LEU A 185 9.63 -5.99 21.36
N PHE A 186 10.15 -4.83 21.78
CA PHE A 186 9.39 -3.58 21.85
C PHE A 186 8.76 -3.23 20.50
N LEU A 187 9.56 -3.18 19.43
CA LEU A 187 9.09 -2.87 18.08
C LEU A 187 8.08 -3.90 17.57
N SER A 188 8.21 -5.17 17.97
CA SER A 188 7.26 -6.21 17.60
C SER A 188 5.93 -6.02 18.33
N LEU A 189 5.97 -5.78 19.64
CA LEU A 189 4.79 -5.53 20.48
C LEU A 189 4.04 -4.24 20.09
N MET A 190 4.73 -3.24 19.55
CA MET A 190 4.10 -2.07 18.94
C MET A 190 3.08 -2.43 17.85
N ASN A 191 3.17 -3.61 17.23
CA ASN A 191 2.24 -4.05 16.18
C ASN A 191 1.00 -4.76 16.70
N VAL A 192 0.90 -5.02 17.99
CA VAL A 192 -0.26 -5.68 18.59
C VAL A 192 -1.30 -4.62 18.92
N PHE A 193 -2.48 -4.75 18.32
CA PHE A 193 -3.58 -3.82 18.51
C PHE A 193 -4.93 -4.50 18.27
N SER A 194 -6.00 -3.85 18.73
CA SER A 194 -7.37 -4.32 18.62
C SER A 194 -8.22 -3.42 17.73
N ALA A 195 -9.45 -3.86 17.44
CA ALA A 195 -10.39 -3.13 16.60
C ALA A 195 -10.68 -1.70 17.08
N GLN A 196 -10.49 -1.44 18.39
CA GLN A 196 -10.66 -0.13 19.02
C GLN A 196 -9.68 0.93 18.51
N THR A 197 -8.52 0.53 17.99
CA THR A 197 -7.50 1.45 17.43
C THR A 197 -7.61 1.64 15.93
N VAL A 198 -8.52 0.90 15.28
CA VAL A 198 -8.70 0.98 13.84
C VAL A 198 -9.47 2.26 13.53
N GLU A 199 -8.85 3.10 12.71
CA GLU A 199 -9.40 4.37 12.24
C GLU A 199 -9.83 4.26 10.78
N ASP A 200 -10.69 5.17 10.32
CA ASP A 200 -11.19 5.24 8.94
C ASP A 200 -10.19 6.00 8.07
N ASN A 201 -8.98 5.46 7.95
CA ASN A 201 -7.88 6.05 7.18
C ASN A 201 -7.27 5.03 6.21
N GLY A 202 -6.54 5.52 5.20
CA GLY A 202 -6.00 4.69 4.12
C GLY A 202 -5.10 3.54 4.59
N ILE A 203 -4.44 3.68 5.75
CA ILE A 203 -3.59 2.65 6.35
C ILE A 203 -4.38 1.39 6.69
N TYR A 204 -5.49 1.54 7.43
CA TYR A 204 -6.30 0.39 7.85
C TYR A 204 -7.15 -0.14 6.69
N ILE A 205 -7.73 0.77 5.91
CA ILE A 205 -8.59 0.46 4.77
C ILE A 205 -7.84 -0.29 3.67
N SER A 206 -6.63 0.13 3.32
CA SER A 206 -5.91 -0.43 2.17
C SER A 206 -4.94 -1.54 2.59
N HIS A 207 -4.13 -1.33 3.64
CA HIS A 207 -3.03 -2.26 3.95
C HIS A 207 -3.47 -3.38 4.90
N LEU A 208 -4.20 -3.05 5.98
CA LEU A 208 -4.65 -4.09 6.92
C LEU A 208 -5.71 -4.98 6.27
N ASN A 209 -6.72 -4.41 5.61
CA ASN A 209 -7.82 -5.18 5.04
C ASN A 209 -7.35 -6.18 3.97
N ALA A 210 -6.45 -5.78 3.05
CA ALA A 210 -5.91 -6.67 2.03
C ALA A 210 -5.19 -7.91 2.60
N VAL A 211 -4.68 -7.81 3.84
CA VAL A 211 -4.06 -8.93 4.54
C VAL A 211 -5.08 -9.67 5.41
N TYR A 212 -5.93 -8.95 6.13
CA TYR A 212 -6.79 -9.56 7.14
C TYR A 212 -8.02 -10.25 6.55
N HIS A 213 -8.56 -9.70 5.46
CA HIS A 213 -9.75 -10.24 4.78
C HIS A 213 -9.54 -11.68 4.30
N SER A 214 -8.40 -11.97 3.65
CA SER A 214 -8.08 -13.31 3.17
C SER A 214 -7.98 -14.36 4.30
N VAL A 215 -7.54 -13.94 5.49
CA VAL A 215 -7.53 -14.81 6.68
C VAL A 215 -8.94 -15.05 7.21
N ALA A 216 -9.77 -14.01 7.27
CA ALA A 216 -11.17 -14.14 7.65
C ALA A 216 -11.93 -15.09 6.69
N ALA A 217 -11.72 -14.93 5.38
CA ALA A 217 -12.30 -15.79 4.35
C ALA A 217 -11.92 -17.27 4.51
N VAL A 218 -10.62 -17.58 4.70
CA VAL A 218 -10.15 -18.96 4.92
C VAL A 218 -10.71 -19.56 6.20
N MET A 219 -10.80 -18.77 7.27
CA MET A 219 -11.42 -19.21 8.53
C MET A 219 -12.92 -19.51 8.38
N SER A 220 -13.57 -18.84 7.42
CA SER A 220 -14.96 -19.05 6.99
C SER A 220 -15.13 -20.17 5.94
N ASN A 221 -14.10 -20.99 5.71
CA ASN A 221 -14.06 -22.10 4.75
C ASN A 221 -14.17 -21.71 3.26
N GLN A 222 -13.73 -20.51 2.90
CA GLN A 222 -13.39 -20.23 1.50
C GLN A 222 -11.96 -20.68 1.19
N PHE A 223 -11.73 -21.12 -0.03
CA PHE A 223 -10.44 -21.64 -0.47
C PHE A 223 -9.78 -20.67 -1.46
N LEU A 224 -8.63 -20.13 -1.07
CA LEU A 224 -7.79 -19.33 -1.98
C LEU A 224 -7.43 -20.13 -3.25
N LEU A 225 -7.46 -19.46 -4.40
CA LEU A 225 -7.26 -20.03 -5.75
C LEU A 225 -8.36 -21.00 -6.21
N VAL A 226 -9.49 -21.06 -5.51
CA VAL A 226 -10.69 -21.79 -5.94
C VAL A 226 -11.89 -20.87 -5.86
N ASP A 227 -12.11 -20.29 -4.68
CA ASP A 227 -13.19 -19.33 -4.43
C ASP A 227 -12.71 -17.89 -4.64
N ILE A 228 -11.56 -17.54 -4.07
CA ILE A 228 -11.07 -16.16 -4.05
C ILE A 228 -9.58 -16.07 -4.39
N PRO A 229 -9.14 -15.01 -5.08
CA PRO A 229 -7.72 -14.74 -5.26
C PRO A 229 -7.14 -14.10 -3.98
N SER A 230 -5.81 -14.08 -3.86
CA SER A 230 -5.12 -13.37 -2.76
C SER A 230 -3.88 -12.66 -3.25
N GLN A 231 -3.77 -11.35 -2.96
CA GLN A 231 -2.63 -10.54 -3.37
C GLN A 231 -1.32 -10.96 -2.71
N TYR A 232 -1.35 -11.44 -1.48
CA TYR A 232 -0.14 -11.68 -0.68
C TYR A 232 0.23 -13.16 -0.53
N GLY A 233 -0.39 -14.04 -1.32
CA GLY A 233 -0.08 -15.46 -1.39
C GLY A 233 -0.91 -16.31 -0.43
N LEU A 234 -0.43 -17.52 -0.12
CA LEU A 234 -1.18 -18.56 0.58
C LEU A 234 -0.88 -18.64 2.08
N TYR A 235 -0.25 -17.60 2.65
CA TYR A 235 -0.04 -17.53 4.09
C TYR A 235 -1.33 -17.72 4.92
N PRO A 236 -2.55 -17.33 4.48
CA PRO A 236 -3.75 -17.57 5.29
C PRO A 236 -4.00 -19.05 5.53
N HIS A 237 -3.88 -19.91 4.52
CA HIS A 237 -4.00 -21.37 4.68
C HIS A 237 -2.88 -21.97 5.52
N ILE A 238 -1.66 -21.44 5.41
CA ILE A 238 -0.53 -21.92 6.22
C ILE A 238 -0.73 -21.56 7.71
N LEU A 239 -1.34 -20.42 8.01
CA LEU A 239 -1.66 -19.98 9.36
C LEU A 239 -3.02 -20.48 9.89
N GLU A 240 -3.89 -20.98 9.02
CA GLU A 240 -5.23 -21.47 9.38
C GLU A 240 -5.22 -22.44 10.58
N PRO A 241 -4.35 -23.47 10.64
CA PRO A 241 -4.34 -24.39 11.79
C PRO A 241 -4.08 -23.68 13.11
N LEU A 242 -3.24 -22.64 13.11
CA LEU A 242 -2.94 -21.86 14.30
C LEU A 242 -4.18 -21.06 14.73
N PHE A 243 -4.83 -20.35 13.80
CA PHE A 243 -6.02 -19.55 14.10
C PHE A 243 -7.24 -20.40 14.47
N ARG A 244 -7.32 -21.66 14.02
CA ARG A 244 -8.33 -22.60 14.51
C ARG A 244 -8.13 -23.01 15.96
N ILE A 245 -6.88 -23.00 16.45
CA ILE A 245 -6.55 -23.32 17.86
C ILE A 245 -6.77 -22.10 18.77
N ILE A 246 -6.25 -20.94 18.39
CA ILE A 246 -6.27 -19.74 19.26
C ILE A 246 -7.49 -18.85 19.06
N GLY A 247 -8.28 -19.11 18.02
CA GLY A 247 -9.38 -18.25 17.56
C GLY A 247 -8.89 -17.07 16.72
N LEU A 248 -9.69 -16.68 15.73
CA LEU A 248 -9.44 -15.48 14.92
C LEU A 248 -10.17 -14.27 15.53
N ASN A 249 -9.41 -13.24 15.85
CA ASN A 249 -9.84 -11.86 16.05
C ASN A 249 -8.65 -10.94 15.74
N LEU A 250 -8.84 -9.63 15.76
CA LEU A 250 -7.76 -8.72 15.35
C LEU A 250 -6.54 -8.77 16.30
N VAL A 251 -6.76 -9.00 17.60
CA VAL A 251 -5.67 -9.11 18.58
C VAL A 251 -4.86 -10.38 18.37
N SER A 252 -5.52 -11.52 18.15
CA SER A 252 -4.83 -12.79 17.91
C SER A 252 -4.04 -12.74 16.59
N PHE A 253 -4.61 -12.14 15.54
CA PHE A 253 -3.93 -11.93 14.27
C PHE A 253 -2.71 -11.03 14.39
N THR A 254 -2.85 -9.83 14.97
CA THR A 254 -1.74 -8.89 15.14
C THR A 254 -0.66 -9.44 16.07
N SER A 255 -1.01 -10.26 17.06
CA SER A 255 -0.06 -10.99 17.92
C SER A 255 0.76 -12.01 17.15
N VAL A 256 0.14 -12.80 16.27
CA VAL A 256 0.86 -13.74 15.39
C VAL A 256 1.82 -12.98 14.47
N MET A 257 1.36 -11.87 13.88
CA MET A 257 2.22 -11.03 13.03
C MET A 257 3.39 -10.44 13.82
N ALA A 258 3.16 -9.95 15.05
CA ALA A 258 4.21 -9.46 15.94
C ALA A 258 5.27 -10.54 16.26
N ILE A 259 4.85 -11.79 16.51
CA ILE A 259 5.78 -12.91 16.75
C ILE A 259 6.65 -13.17 15.52
N LEU A 260 6.06 -13.13 14.32
CA LEU A 260 6.79 -13.32 13.07
C LEU A 260 7.75 -12.14 12.78
N ILE A 261 7.37 -10.90 13.12
CA ILE A 261 8.26 -9.73 13.04
C ILE A 261 9.45 -9.91 14.00
N PHE A 262 9.20 -10.32 15.24
CA PHE A 262 10.28 -10.63 16.19
C PHE A 262 11.20 -11.73 15.64
N GLY A 263 10.63 -12.78 15.05
CA GLY A 263 11.39 -13.85 14.39
C GLY A 263 12.28 -13.33 13.27
N THR A 264 11.78 -12.42 12.45
CA THR A 264 12.54 -11.75 11.37
C THR A 264 13.77 -11.03 11.95
N PHE A 265 13.57 -10.19 12.96
CA PHE A 265 14.65 -9.45 13.61
C PHE A 265 15.64 -10.36 14.32
N TYR A 266 15.15 -11.39 15.01
CA TYR A 266 15.97 -12.41 15.66
C TYR A 266 16.88 -13.13 14.66
N PHE A 267 16.36 -13.51 13.48
CA PHE A 267 17.16 -14.15 12.45
C PHE A 267 18.24 -13.22 11.88
N TRP A 268 17.96 -11.93 11.70
CA TRP A 268 18.95 -10.94 11.28
C TRP A 268 20.10 -10.78 12.29
N ILE A 269 19.79 -10.60 13.57
CA ILE A 269 20.84 -10.44 14.60
C ILE A 269 21.68 -11.71 14.74
N VAL A 270 21.07 -12.90 14.68
CA VAL A 270 21.80 -14.18 14.74
C VAL A 270 22.70 -14.34 13.51
N PHE A 271 22.22 -13.99 12.32
CA PHE A 271 23.02 -14.00 11.10
C PHE A 271 24.27 -13.12 11.23
N LEU A 272 24.12 -11.87 11.65
CA LEU A 272 25.25 -10.95 11.81
C LEU A 272 26.21 -11.43 12.89
N LYS A 273 25.69 -11.80 14.07
CA LYS A 273 26.49 -12.31 15.21
C LYS A 273 27.39 -13.49 14.82
N LYS A 274 26.91 -14.35 13.91
CA LYS A 274 27.62 -15.57 13.47
C LYS A 274 28.61 -15.37 12.32
N ASN A 275 28.54 -14.24 11.59
CA ASN A 275 29.35 -13.96 10.40
C ASN A 275 30.27 -12.73 10.52
N VAL A 276 30.03 -11.88 11.52
CA VAL A 276 30.84 -10.70 11.83
C VAL A 276 31.73 -11.04 13.03
N LYS A 277 33.06 -10.88 12.89
CA LYS A 277 33.99 -11.19 13.99
C LYS A 277 33.86 -10.17 15.12
N ASN A 278 33.76 -8.88 14.80
CA ASN A 278 33.53 -7.85 15.80
C ASN A 278 32.05 -7.78 16.21
N GLN A 279 31.73 -8.26 17.40
CA GLN A 279 30.35 -8.33 17.89
C GLN A 279 29.67 -6.95 18.02
N MET A 280 30.41 -5.89 18.39
CA MET A 280 29.81 -4.55 18.44
C MET A 280 29.45 -4.06 17.05
N LEU A 281 30.30 -4.30 16.05
CA LEU A 281 29.99 -3.99 14.67
C LEU A 281 28.77 -4.79 14.17
N ALA A 282 28.61 -6.04 14.61
CA ALA A 282 27.42 -6.84 14.31
C ALA A 282 26.15 -6.18 14.87
N TYR A 283 26.20 -5.63 16.08
CA TYR A 283 25.07 -4.97 16.73
C TYR A 283 24.76 -3.60 16.12
N LEU A 284 25.78 -2.82 15.76
CA LEU A 284 25.62 -1.58 15.01
C LEU A 284 25.01 -1.81 13.63
N GLY A 285 25.49 -2.83 12.91
CA GLY A 285 24.95 -3.24 11.63
C GLY A 285 23.49 -3.72 11.73
N PHE A 286 23.17 -4.50 12.77
CA PHE A 286 21.81 -4.92 13.05
C PHE A 286 20.89 -3.72 13.31
N PHE A 287 21.31 -2.79 14.16
CA PHE A 287 20.51 -1.62 14.47
C PHE A 287 20.31 -0.72 13.24
N SER A 288 21.35 -0.52 12.43
CA SER A 288 21.22 0.20 11.16
C SER A 288 20.23 -0.48 10.21
N THR A 289 20.26 -1.82 10.14
CA THR A 289 19.32 -2.62 9.37
C THR A 289 17.88 -2.45 9.87
N LEU A 290 17.65 -2.50 11.19
CA LEU A 290 16.35 -2.22 11.80
C LEU A 290 15.88 -0.78 11.54
N TYR A 291 16.79 0.19 11.64
CA TYR A 291 16.46 1.60 11.51
C TYR A 291 15.89 1.91 10.14
N PHE A 292 16.66 1.67 9.08
CA PHE A 292 16.22 1.96 7.73
C PHE A 292 15.16 0.98 7.23
N GLY A 293 15.26 -0.30 7.62
CA GLY A 293 14.31 -1.32 7.19
C GLY A 293 12.92 -1.18 7.82
N TYR A 294 12.84 -0.64 9.04
CA TYR A 294 11.60 -0.70 9.83
C TYR A 294 11.31 0.57 10.63
N ILE A 295 12.23 1.03 11.49
CA ILE A 295 11.95 2.11 12.46
C ILE A 295 11.69 3.46 11.77
N PHE A 296 12.41 3.75 10.68
CA PHE A 296 12.41 5.06 10.02
C PHE A 296 11.00 5.53 9.66
N VAL A 297 10.23 4.67 8.99
CA VAL A 297 8.87 4.97 8.54
C VAL A 297 7.91 5.06 9.74
N ARG A 298 8.21 4.37 10.84
CA ARG A 298 7.37 4.31 12.04
C ARG A 298 7.45 5.56 12.92
N PHE A 299 8.33 6.50 12.61
CA PHE A 299 8.32 7.79 13.30
C PHE A 299 7.06 8.60 12.96
N ASP A 300 6.65 8.65 11.70
CA ASP A 300 5.52 9.46 11.27
C ASP A 300 4.29 8.62 10.85
N ASN A 301 4.43 7.30 10.78
CA ASN A 301 3.37 6.42 10.34
C ASN A 301 3.10 5.30 11.35
N ILE A 302 1.86 5.23 11.85
CA ILE A 302 1.42 4.20 12.80
C ILE A 302 1.14 2.86 12.14
N ASP A 303 1.03 2.79 10.81
CA ASP A 303 0.77 1.56 10.07
C ASP A 303 1.70 0.43 10.54
N SER A 304 1.19 -0.79 10.68
CA SER A 304 2.04 -1.96 10.93
C SER A 304 2.60 -2.56 9.64
N TYR A 305 1.98 -2.25 8.50
CA TYR A 305 2.36 -2.66 7.15
C TYR A 305 2.65 -4.16 7.02
N PHE A 306 1.70 -4.97 7.47
CA PHE A 306 1.86 -6.43 7.56
C PHE A 306 2.15 -7.11 6.24
N GLN A 307 1.70 -6.51 5.12
CA GLN A 307 1.98 -6.96 3.77
C GLN A 307 3.48 -7.08 3.45
N TYR A 308 4.33 -6.34 4.16
CA TYR A 308 5.78 -6.44 4.02
C TYR A 308 6.44 -7.06 5.26
N TYR A 309 6.13 -6.53 6.45
CA TYR A 309 6.62 -7.05 7.74
C TYR A 309 5.48 -7.72 8.51
N PRO A 310 5.38 -9.06 8.56
CA PRO A 310 6.43 -10.03 8.27
C PRO A 310 6.30 -10.75 6.91
N LEU A 311 5.20 -10.55 6.17
CA LEU A 311 4.81 -11.48 5.11
C LEU A 311 5.87 -11.64 4.00
N ARG A 312 6.60 -10.57 3.67
CA ARG A 312 7.65 -10.60 2.65
C ARG A 312 9.05 -10.82 3.21
N THR A 313 9.25 -10.64 4.52
CA THR A 313 10.58 -10.60 5.15
C THR A 313 10.94 -11.85 5.98
N ILE A 314 9.96 -12.62 6.46
CA ILE A 314 10.23 -13.77 7.32
C ILE A 314 11.02 -14.88 6.62
N PHE A 315 10.69 -15.23 5.37
CA PHE A 315 11.41 -16.26 4.61
C PHE A 315 12.81 -15.83 4.18
N PRO A 316 13.03 -14.59 3.69
CA PRO A 316 14.38 -14.07 3.53
C PRO A 316 15.22 -14.09 4.81
N ALA A 317 14.63 -13.71 5.95
CA ALA A 317 15.34 -13.77 7.23
C ALA A 317 15.66 -15.22 7.66
N LEU A 318 14.72 -16.15 7.43
CA LEU A 318 14.91 -17.57 7.67
C LEU A 318 16.00 -18.17 6.76
N LEU A 319 16.12 -17.70 5.51
CA LEU A 319 17.22 -18.05 4.62
C LEU A 319 18.58 -17.69 5.23
N LEU A 320 18.71 -16.47 5.74
CA LEU A 320 19.92 -16.02 6.43
C LEU A 320 20.26 -16.92 7.62
N TYR A 321 19.26 -17.22 8.46
CA TYR A 321 19.44 -18.04 9.65
C TYR A 321 19.86 -19.48 9.30
N LEU A 322 19.09 -20.19 8.48
CA LEU A 322 19.33 -21.61 8.18
C LEU A 322 20.62 -21.81 7.37
N SER A 323 20.95 -20.92 6.44
CA SER A 323 22.17 -21.01 5.64
C SER A 323 23.42 -21.01 6.50
N VAL A 324 23.47 -20.16 7.54
CA VAL A 324 24.59 -20.13 8.48
C VAL A 324 24.74 -21.44 9.24
N HIS A 325 23.62 -22.08 9.61
CA HIS A 325 23.65 -23.37 10.30
C HIS A 325 24.03 -24.50 9.35
N TYR A 326 23.50 -24.49 8.13
CA TYR A 326 23.83 -25.45 7.10
C TYR A 326 25.32 -25.40 6.76
N PHE A 327 25.88 -24.26 6.36
CA PHE A 327 27.27 -24.22 5.92
C PHE A 327 28.29 -24.44 7.05
N LYS A 328 27.88 -24.35 8.33
CA LYS A 328 28.72 -24.72 9.49
C LYS A 328 28.69 -26.22 9.80
N ARG A 329 27.61 -26.94 9.51
CA ARG A 329 27.43 -28.36 9.91
C ARG A 329 27.23 -29.34 8.75
N LYS A 330 26.80 -28.84 7.59
CA LYS A 330 26.40 -29.54 6.37
C LYS A 330 25.51 -30.78 6.60
N THR A 331 24.54 -30.69 7.53
CA THR A 331 23.65 -31.82 7.83
C THR A 331 22.56 -31.98 6.79
N ILE A 332 22.21 -33.24 6.50
CA ILE A 332 21.15 -33.61 5.55
C ILE A 332 19.77 -33.11 6.00
N SER A 333 19.53 -33.07 7.32
CA SER A 333 18.28 -32.57 7.89
C SER A 333 18.08 -31.09 7.60
N ILE A 334 19.10 -30.25 7.82
CA ILE A 334 19.00 -28.82 7.52
C ILE A 334 18.87 -28.61 5.99
N TYR A 335 19.56 -29.41 5.19
CA TYR A 335 19.48 -29.35 3.73
C TYR A 335 18.04 -29.54 3.21
N TYR A 336 17.38 -30.64 3.57
CA TYR A 336 16.01 -30.89 3.10
C TYR A 336 14.98 -30.02 3.81
N LEU A 337 15.17 -29.72 5.10
CA LEU A 337 14.32 -28.76 5.81
C LEU A 337 14.32 -27.40 5.11
N SER A 338 15.49 -26.94 4.65
CA SER A 338 15.62 -25.68 3.90
C SER A 338 14.84 -25.74 2.59
N PHE A 339 14.96 -26.83 1.81
CA PHE A 339 14.17 -26.98 0.58
C PHE A 339 12.66 -26.98 0.84
N VAL A 340 12.19 -27.70 1.86
CA VAL A 340 10.76 -27.73 2.21
C VAL A 340 10.29 -26.33 2.62
N LEU A 341 11.00 -25.68 3.56
CA LEU A 341 10.61 -24.36 4.06
C LEU A 341 10.65 -23.29 2.96
N TYR A 342 11.65 -23.28 2.07
CA TYR A 342 11.71 -22.29 0.99
C TYR A 342 10.68 -22.56 -0.11
N SER A 343 10.29 -23.83 -0.33
CA SER A 343 9.17 -24.17 -1.21
C SER A 343 7.84 -23.70 -0.62
N VAL A 344 7.64 -23.88 0.69
CA VAL A 344 6.50 -23.30 1.42
C VAL A 344 6.55 -21.77 1.37
N GLY A 345 7.73 -21.17 1.45
CA GLY A 345 7.92 -19.73 1.32
C GLY A 345 7.41 -19.17 -0.01
N ALA A 346 7.65 -19.88 -1.12
CA ALA A 346 7.12 -19.52 -2.44
C ALA A 346 5.59 -19.63 -2.53
N LEU A 347 4.95 -20.52 -1.77
CA LEU A 347 3.49 -20.54 -1.63
C LEU A 347 2.98 -19.43 -0.69
N TRP A 348 3.69 -19.18 0.41
CA TRP A 348 3.36 -18.17 1.41
C TRP A 348 3.26 -16.77 0.80
N ASN A 349 4.30 -16.36 0.07
CA ASN A 349 4.34 -15.15 -0.74
C ASN A 349 5.21 -15.42 -1.97
N ILE A 350 4.58 -15.42 -3.16
CA ILE A 350 5.26 -15.82 -4.39
C ILE A 350 6.43 -14.91 -4.77
N GLU A 351 6.28 -13.60 -4.55
CA GLU A 351 7.28 -12.61 -4.93
C GLU A 351 8.59 -12.83 -4.18
N THR A 352 8.57 -12.88 -2.85
CA THR A 352 9.82 -13.06 -2.08
C THR A 352 10.21 -14.52 -1.87
N GLY A 353 9.24 -15.42 -1.82
CA GLY A 353 9.50 -16.84 -1.60
C GLY A 353 10.21 -17.53 -2.76
N VAL A 354 9.87 -17.20 -4.01
CA VAL A 354 10.59 -17.69 -5.19
C VAL A 354 12.04 -17.18 -5.20
N ILE A 355 12.26 -15.91 -4.84
CA ILE A 355 13.60 -15.33 -4.72
C ILE A 355 14.43 -16.10 -3.68
N VAL A 356 13.83 -16.42 -2.52
CA VAL A 356 14.48 -17.21 -1.46
C VAL A 356 14.87 -18.60 -1.96
N PHE A 357 13.96 -19.29 -2.64
CA PHE A 357 14.20 -20.63 -3.18
C PHE A 357 15.32 -20.64 -4.23
N ILE A 358 15.29 -19.69 -5.18
CA ILE A 358 16.34 -19.54 -6.21
C ILE A 358 17.67 -19.19 -5.56
N THR A 359 17.69 -18.28 -4.58
CA THR A 359 18.92 -17.90 -3.86
C THR A 359 19.54 -19.10 -3.15
N TRP A 360 18.72 -19.95 -2.53
CA TRP A 360 19.20 -21.16 -1.87
C TRP A 360 19.89 -22.12 -2.84
N ILE A 361 19.29 -22.37 -4.00
CA ILE A 361 19.92 -23.17 -5.05
C ILE A 361 21.21 -22.49 -5.52
N ALA A 362 21.19 -21.18 -5.76
CA ALA A 362 22.36 -20.44 -6.21
C ALA A 362 23.53 -20.55 -5.23
N VAL A 363 23.30 -20.44 -3.92
CA VAL A 363 24.40 -20.55 -2.92
C VAL A 363 24.93 -21.97 -2.79
N LEU A 364 24.10 -23.00 -2.99
CA LEU A 364 24.56 -24.40 -3.06
C LEU A 364 25.43 -24.64 -4.31
N ILE A 365 25.04 -24.08 -5.45
CA ILE A 365 25.86 -24.09 -6.67
C ILE A 365 27.19 -23.39 -6.40
N PHE A 366 27.16 -22.22 -5.79
CA PHE A 366 28.36 -21.47 -5.41
C PHE A 366 29.29 -22.29 -4.48
N ASP A 367 28.74 -22.98 -3.48
CA ASP A 367 29.50 -23.86 -2.55
C ASP A 367 30.25 -24.98 -3.30
N GLU A 368 29.67 -25.53 -4.37
CA GLU A 368 30.33 -26.56 -5.18
C GLU A 368 31.37 -25.96 -6.14
N LEU A 369 31.13 -24.76 -6.67
CA LEU A 369 32.03 -24.11 -7.63
C LEU A 369 33.25 -23.43 -6.97
N VAL A 370 33.12 -22.93 -5.74
CA VAL A 370 34.20 -22.18 -5.05
C VAL A 370 35.46 -23.02 -4.80
N SER A 371 35.30 -24.35 -4.70
CA SER A 371 36.43 -25.28 -4.58
C SER A 371 37.15 -25.53 -5.91
N GLY A 372 36.58 -25.06 -7.02
CA GLY A 372 37.11 -25.21 -8.38
C GLY A 372 36.05 -25.72 -9.37
N ILE A 373 36.06 -25.15 -10.57
CA ILE A 373 35.18 -25.57 -11.66
C ILE A 373 35.71 -26.88 -12.26
N SER A 374 34.91 -27.93 -12.18
CA SER A 374 35.21 -29.28 -12.67
C SER A 374 33.92 -29.98 -13.12
N LYS A 375 34.02 -31.05 -13.92
CA LYS A 375 32.86 -31.88 -14.28
C LYS A 375 32.10 -32.38 -13.03
N LYS A 376 32.82 -32.69 -11.95
CA LYS A 376 32.24 -33.16 -10.68
C LYS A 376 31.46 -32.06 -9.95
N SER A 377 32.00 -30.85 -9.86
CA SER A 377 31.29 -29.73 -9.22
C SER A 377 30.05 -29.35 -10.02
N ILE A 378 30.13 -29.30 -11.35
CA ILE A 378 28.98 -29.07 -12.23
C ILE A 378 27.90 -30.15 -12.04
N ALA A 379 28.28 -31.44 -12.03
CA ALA A 379 27.33 -32.54 -11.82
C ALA A 379 26.61 -32.42 -10.47
N LYS A 380 27.32 -32.06 -9.39
CA LYS A 380 26.69 -31.82 -8.08
C LYS A 380 25.78 -30.59 -8.07
N SER A 381 26.15 -29.50 -8.75
CA SER A 381 25.29 -28.34 -8.93
C SER A 381 23.96 -28.73 -9.58
N ILE A 382 24.00 -29.57 -10.62
CA ILE A 382 22.79 -30.13 -11.26
C ILE A 382 21.97 -30.97 -10.27
N VAL A 383 22.63 -31.80 -9.44
CA VAL A 383 21.95 -32.59 -8.40
C VAL A 383 21.22 -31.70 -7.39
N HIS A 384 21.79 -30.55 -7.00
CA HIS A 384 21.11 -29.59 -6.12
C HIS A 384 19.85 -29.01 -6.77
N ILE A 385 19.92 -28.65 -8.06
CA ILE A 385 18.78 -28.15 -8.84
C ILE A 385 17.67 -29.21 -8.90
N VAL A 386 18.01 -30.43 -9.31
CA VAL A 386 17.03 -31.53 -9.45
C VAL A 386 16.36 -31.82 -8.11
N LYS A 387 17.14 -31.99 -7.03
CA LYS A 387 16.59 -32.21 -5.68
C LYS A 387 15.69 -31.07 -5.23
N GLY A 388 16.08 -29.83 -5.49
CA GLY A 388 15.28 -28.67 -5.16
C GLY A 388 13.94 -28.66 -5.89
N ILE A 389 13.97 -28.81 -7.22
CA ILE A 389 12.77 -28.85 -8.05
C ILE A 389 11.85 -30.02 -7.64
N SER A 390 12.40 -31.21 -7.35
CA SER A 390 11.60 -32.35 -6.88
C SER A 390 10.89 -32.06 -5.56
N VAL A 391 11.56 -31.43 -4.58
CA VAL A 391 10.92 -31.04 -3.31
C VAL A 391 9.88 -29.95 -3.53
N PHE A 392 10.16 -28.98 -4.41
CA PHE A 392 9.21 -27.93 -4.75
C PHE A 392 7.93 -28.50 -5.36
N ILE A 393 8.05 -29.37 -6.36
CA ILE A 393 6.91 -30.07 -6.98
C ILE A 393 6.13 -30.88 -5.93
N PHE A 394 6.82 -31.58 -5.04
CA PHE A 394 6.17 -32.33 -3.96
C PHE A 394 5.34 -31.42 -3.05
N VAL A 395 5.84 -30.25 -2.67
CA VAL A 395 5.09 -29.27 -1.85
C VAL A 395 3.87 -28.71 -2.60
N ILE A 396 4.01 -28.40 -3.90
CA ILE A 396 2.88 -27.99 -4.75
C ILE A 396 1.80 -29.07 -4.81
N ILE A 397 2.18 -30.33 -5.04
CA ILE A 397 1.25 -31.46 -5.09
C ILE A 397 0.56 -31.66 -3.74
N ALA A 398 1.32 -31.60 -2.63
CA ALA A 398 0.76 -31.75 -1.29
C ALA A 398 -0.28 -30.67 -0.98
N TYR A 399 -0.01 -29.41 -1.32
CA TYR A 399 -0.98 -28.32 -1.18
C TYR A 399 -2.19 -28.51 -2.11
N SER A 400 -1.96 -28.88 -3.38
CA SER A 400 -3.04 -29.13 -4.34
C SER A 400 -4.00 -30.22 -3.86
N LEU A 401 -3.46 -31.34 -3.34
CA LEU A 401 -4.26 -32.42 -2.78
C LEU A 401 -5.02 -31.97 -1.53
N TYR A 402 -4.38 -31.18 -0.65
CA TYR A 402 -5.04 -30.62 0.51
C TYR A 402 -6.25 -29.76 0.15
N ILE A 403 -6.11 -28.87 -0.85
CA ILE A 403 -7.23 -28.05 -1.34
C ILE A 403 -8.28 -28.89 -2.03
N PHE A 404 -7.89 -29.84 -2.89
CA PHE A 404 -8.82 -30.72 -3.58
C PHE A 404 -9.69 -31.53 -2.61
N ILE A 405 -9.09 -32.08 -1.55
CA ILE A 405 -9.81 -32.86 -0.52
C ILE A 405 -10.86 -32.00 0.20
N ARG A 406 -10.61 -30.70 0.39
CA ARG A 406 -11.51 -29.82 1.16
C ARG A 406 -12.54 -29.07 0.31
N SER A 407 -12.19 -28.71 -0.92
CA SER A 407 -13.00 -27.87 -1.80
C SER A 407 -13.66 -28.64 -2.95
N GLY A 408 -13.17 -29.85 -3.27
CA GLY A 408 -13.57 -30.61 -4.44
C GLY A 408 -12.96 -30.13 -5.77
N SER A 409 -12.14 -29.07 -5.75
CA SER A 409 -11.50 -28.49 -6.93
C SER A 409 -9.99 -28.30 -6.74
N PHE A 410 -9.23 -28.34 -7.83
CA PHE A 410 -7.80 -28.03 -7.78
C PHE A 410 -7.58 -26.51 -7.79
N PRO A 411 -6.52 -25.99 -7.13
CA PRO A 411 -6.22 -24.57 -7.11
C PRO A 411 -5.77 -24.04 -8.49
N GLU A 412 -6.30 -22.88 -8.89
CA GLU A 412 -5.91 -22.13 -10.07
C GLU A 412 -4.65 -21.30 -9.82
N TYR A 413 -3.48 -21.92 -9.91
CA TYR A 413 -2.19 -21.26 -9.65
C TYR A 413 -1.91 -20.01 -10.50
N LEU A 414 -2.58 -19.84 -11.64
CA LEU A 414 -2.47 -18.61 -12.45
C LEU A 414 -3.03 -17.39 -11.72
N GLU A 415 -3.95 -17.56 -10.77
CA GLU A 415 -4.44 -16.46 -9.95
C GLU A 415 -3.36 -15.91 -9.00
N MET A 416 -2.37 -16.72 -8.59
CA MET A 416 -1.26 -16.25 -7.73
C MET A 416 -0.38 -15.19 -8.43
N ILE A 417 -0.31 -15.21 -9.77
CA ILE A 417 0.47 -14.24 -10.55
C ILE A 417 -0.39 -13.08 -11.07
N GLN A 418 -1.68 -13.09 -10.80
CA GLN A 418 -2.63 -12.12 -11.33
C GLN A 418 -2.35 -10.71 -10.81
N TYR A 419 -2.12 -10.55 -9.50
CA TYR A 419 -1.77 -9.23 -8.92
C TYR A 419 -0.40 -8.74 -9.37
N ILE A 420 0.56 -9.65 -9.62
CA ILE A 420 1.83 -9.28 -10.26
C ILE A 420 1.55 -8.71 -11.65
N LYS A 421 0.66 -9.33 -12.43
CA LYS A 421 0.25 -8.79 -13.73
C LYS A 421 -0.38 -7.41 -13.60
N PHE A 422 -1.26 -7.19 -12.62
CA PHE A 422 -1.94 -5.90 -12.45
C PHE A 422 -1.00 -4.78 -12.07
N PHE A 423 -0.22 -4.98 -11.02
CA PHE A 423 0.64 -3.94 -10.50
C PHE A 423 1.91 -3.76 -11.33
N TYR A 424 2.51 -4.84 -11.82
CA TYR A 424 3.84 -4.79 -12.43
C TYR A 424 3.82 -4.87 -13.97
N ASN A 425 2.80 -5.46 -14.61
CA ASN A 425 2.69 -5.44 -16.08
C ASN A 425 1.82 -4.27 -16.58
N PHE A 426 0.62 -4.09 -16.01
CA PHE A 426 -0.25 -2.98 -16.40
C PHE A 426 0.18 -1.65 -15.78
N GLY A 427 1.08 -1.67 -14.79
CA GLY A 427 1.61 -0.46 -14.18
C GLY A 427 0.66 0.21 -13.19
N LEU A 428 -0.30 -0.54 -12.63
CA LEU A 428 -1.27 0.01 -11.67
C LEU A 428 -0.55 0.57 -10.44
N VAL A 429 -0.66 1.89 -10.24
CA VAL A 429 -0.05 2.68 -9.16
C VAL A 429 1.49 2.57 -9.15
N MET A 430 2.12 2.32 -10.31
CA MET A 430 3.58 2.39 -10.46
C MET A 430 4.06 3.84 -10.49
N LEU A 431 5.29 4.05 -10.02
CA LEU A 431 6.02 5.31 -10.12
C LEU A 431 7.31 5.06 -10.88
N PRO A 432 7.75 6.00 -11.73
CA PRO A 432 8.97 5.83 -12.50
C PRO A 432 10.22 5.84 -11.62
N MET A 433 11.21 5.01 -11.98
CA MET A 433 12.50 5.00 -11.29
C MET A 433 13.28 6.30 -11.53
N PRO A 434 13.68 7.04 -10.49
CA PRO A 434 14.56 8.20 -10.67
C PRO A 434 15.96 7.77 -11.12
N LEU A 435 16.58 8.53 -12.02
CA LEU A 435 17.90 8.20 -12.58
C LEU A 435 19.02 8.25 -11.52
N ILE A 436 18.98 9.26 -10.65
CA ILE A 436 19.95 9.53 -9.59
C ILE A 436 19.19 9.50 -8.26
N HIS A 437 19.45 8.49 -7.43
CA HIS A 437 18.71 8.21 -6.20
C HIS A 437 19.50 7.30 -5.25
N PRO A 438 19.18 7.22 -3.94
CA PRO A 438 19.81 6.26 -3.02
C PRO A 438 19.78 4.80 -3.48
N TRP A 439 18.85 4.40 -4.34
CA TRP A 439 18.77 3.04 -4.87
C TRP A 439 20.01 2.64 -5.68
N ASN A 440 20.70 3.59 -6.33
CA ASN A 440 21.93 3.31 -7.07
C ASN A 440 23.00 2.71 -6.15
N LEU A 441 23.06 3.18 -4.90
CA LEU A 441 24.02 2.71 -3.89
C LEU A 441 23.65 1.35 -3.32
N VAL A 442 22.35 1.05 -3.25
CA VAL A 442 21.83 -0.27 -2.88
C VAL A 442 22.28 -1.31 -3.91
N ILE A 443 22.09 -1.05 -5.21
CA ILE A 443 22.57 -1.94 -6.28
C ILE A 443 24.08 -2.07 -6.26
N LEU A 444 24.80 -0.96 -6.04
CA LEU A 444 26.26 -0.96 -5.98
C LEU A 444 26.80 -1.90 -4.89
N SER A 445 26.16 -1.96 -3.72
CA SER A 445 26.58 -2.89 -2.66
C SER A 445 26.43 -4.35 -3.08
N TYR A 446 25.39 -4.68 -3.86
CA TYR A 446 25.20 -6.02 -4.42
C TYR A 446 26.26 -6.36 -5.47
N ILE A 447 26.63 -5.42 -6.35
CA ILE A 447 27.68 -5.61 -7.35
C ILE A 447 29.03 -5.86 -6.68
N ILE A 448 29.34 -5.10 -5.61
CA ILE A 448 30.56 -5.30 -4.81
C ILE A 448 30.53 -6.69 -4.17
N GLY A 449 29.41 -7.08 -3.57
CA GLY A 449 29.26 -8.40 -2.96
C GLY A 449 29.46 -9.54 -3.95
N LEU A 450 28.84 -9.47 -5.13
CA LEU A 450 29.06 -10.44 -6.21
C LEU A 450 30.52 -10.49 -6.66
N SER A 451 31.17 -9.34 -6.81
CA SER A 451 32.58 -9.27 -7.21
C SER A 451 33.48 -9.97 -6.19
N ILE A 452 33.27 -9.72 -4.89
CA ILE A 452 33.99 -10.39 -3.80
C ILE A 452 33.77 -11.91 -3.85
N SER A 453 32.54 -12.35 -4.08
CA SER A 453 32.21 -13.77 -4.11
C SER A 453 32.75 -14.49 -5.35
N ILE A 454 32.66 -13.90 -6.54
CA ILE A 454 33.24 -14.47 -7.77
C ILE A 454 34.76 -14.55 -7.64
N ARG A 455 35.40 -13.54 -7.04
CA ARG A 455 36.84 -13.57 -6.74
C ARG A 455 37.21 -14.77 -5.88
N SER A 456 36.39 -15.15 -4.90
CA SER A 456 36.61 -16.36 -4.11
C SER A 456 36.61 -17.64 -4.95
N ILE A 457 35.84 -17.71 -6.04
CA ILE A 457 35.87 -18.84 -6.98
C ILE A 457 37.19 -18.84 -7.76
N VAL A 458 37.59 -17.68 -8.29
CA VAL A 458 38.85 -17.53 -9.06
C VAL A 458 40.07 -17.90 -8.20
N ASP A 459 40.07 -17.44 -6.95
CA ASP A 459 41.14 -17.69 -5.98
C ASP A 459 41.05 -19.09 -5.33
N LYS A 460 39.96 -19.83 -5.56
CA LYS A 460 39.63 -21.10 -4.89
C LYS A 460 39.64 -20.99 -3.36
N LYS A 461 39.16 -19.85 -2.84
CA LYS A 461 39.09 -19.55 -1.40
C LYS A 461 37.69 -19.83 -0.88
N ASP A 462 37.46 -21.08 -0.48
CA ASP A 462 36.24 -21.46 0.20
C ASP A 462 36.21 -20.87 1.64
N THR A 463 35.39 -19.85 1.84
CA THR A 463 35.10 -19.31 3.17
C THR A 463 33.60 -19.19 3.40
N LEU A 464 33.15 -19.44 4.63
CA LEU A 464 31.75 -19.19 5.02
C LEU A 464 31.31 -17.77 4.67
N LYS A 465 32.16 -16.77 4.94
CA LYS A 465 31.86 -15.36 4.69
C LYS A 465 31.60 -15.07 3.20
N SER A 466 32.39 -15.66 2.30
CA SER A 466 32.18 -15.50 0.84
C SER A 466 30.83 -16.08 0.36
N LYS A 467 30.39 -17.21 0.94
CA LYS A 467 29.08 -17.81 0.66
C LYS A 467 27.95 -16.93 1.16
N MET A 468 28.10 -16.34 2.35
CA MET A 468 27.09 -15.44 2.92
C MET A 468 27.00 -14.13 2.14
N ILE A 469 28.12 -13.55 1.73
CA ILE A 469 28.14 -12.36 0.86
C ILE A 469 27.45 -12.65 -0.47
N PHE A 470 27.74 -13.81 -1.09
CA PHE A 470 27.11 -14.22 -2.35
C PHE A 470 25.59 -14.34 -2.19
N MET A 471 25.15 -15.07 -1.17
CA MET A 471 23.75 -15.29 -0.86
C MET A 471 23.00 -13.97 -0.64
N VAL A 472 23.51 -13.08 0.20
CA VAL A 472 22.86 -11.80 0.48
C VAL A 472 22.80 -10.91 -0.76
N SER A 473 23.84 -10.95 -1.62
CA SER A 473 23.86 -10.17 -2.88
C SER A 473 22.81 -10.65 -3.88
N ILE A 474 22.72 -11.96 -4.10
CA ILE A 474 21.70 -12.54 -5.00
C ILE A 474 20.30 -12.34 -4.45
N MET A 475 20.09 -12.57 -3.15
CA MET A 475 18.81 -12.31 -2.49
C MET A 475 18.40 -10.84 -2.63
N GLY A 476 19.33 -9.91 -2.34
CA GLY A 476 19.08 -8.48 -2.41
C GLY A 476 18.73 -8.00 -3.81
N LEU A 477 19.44 -8.48 -4.83
CA LEU A 477 19.12 -8.20 -6.23
C LEU A 477 17.73 -8.70 -6.63
N GLY A 478 17.36 -9.92 -6.21
CA GLY A 478 16.03 -10.45 -6.45
C GLY A 478 14.94 -9.61 -5.77
N LEU A 479 15.09 -9.32 -4.48
CA LEU A 479 14.09 -8.57 -3.70
C LEU A 479 13.93 -7.13 -4.18
N PHE A 480 14.99 -6.55 -4.73
CA PHE A 480 14.97 -5.20 -5.29
C PHE A 480 14.02 -5.06 -6.50
N SER A 481 13.63 -6.16 -7.14
CA SER A 481 12.58 -6.14 -8.18
C SER A 481 11.27 -5.51 -7.69
N TYR A 482 10.96 -5.61 -6.39
CA TYR A 482 9.79 -4.97 -5.80
C TYR A 482 9.88 -3.43 -5.85
N TYR A 483 11.05 -2.85 -5.60
CA TYR A 483 11.26 -1.40 -5.74
C TYR A 483 11.29 -0.96 -7.21
N GLN A 484 11.85 -1.77 -8.11
CA GLN A 484 11.75 -1.46 -9.53
C GLN A 484 10.28 -1.47 -9.99
N GLY A 485 9.47 -2.40 -9.48
CA GLY A 485 8.03 -2.41 -9.73
C GLY A 485 7.22 -1.37 -8.97
N ARG A 486 7.80 -0.67 -7.98
CA ARG A 486 7.18 0.36 -7.14
C ARG A 486 8.23 1.32 -6.61
N SER A 487 8.64 2.28 -7.43
CA SER A 487 9.81 3.14 -7.16
C SER A 487 9.56 4.25 -6.13
N HIS A 488 8.67 4.00 -5.17
CA HIS A 488 8.34 4.89 -4.07
C HIS A 488 9.40 4.80 -2.95
N ASP A 489 9.68 5.92 -2.28
CA ASP A 489 10.78 5.98 -1.32
C ASP A 489 10.64 5.05 -0.12
N ILE A 490 9.43 4.94 0.43
CA ILE A 490 9.06 3.97 1.46
C ILE A 490 9.40 2.54 1.04
N VAL A 491 9.14 2.18 -0.23
CA VAL A 491 9.42 0.83 -0.73
C VAL A 491 10.93 0.57 -0.79
N LEU A 492 11.75 1.59 -1.10
CA LEU A 492 13.20 1.42 -1.04
C LEU A 492 13.66 1.07 0.37
N LEU A 493 13.11 1.73 1.39
CA LEU A 493 13.41 1.45 2.80
C LEU A 493 13.02 0.03 3.19
N ASP A 494 11.89 -0.47 2.68
CA ASP A 494 11.47 -1.84 2.89
C ASP A 494 12.48 -2.86 2.32
N VAL A 495 13.07 -2.60 1.15
CA VAL A 495 13.97 -3.56 0.46
C VAL A 495 15.47 -3.32 0.71
N VAL A 496 15.87 -2.27 1.45
CA VAL A 496 17.30 -1.90 1.62
C VAL A 496 18.08 -2.81 2.56
N TYR A 497 17.39 -3.58 3.42
CA TYR A 497 18.03 -4.35 4.49
C TYR A 497 19.14 -5.32 4.01
N PRO A 498 19.07 -6.01 2.84
CA PRO A 498 20.18 -6.87 2.39
C PRO A 498 21.47 -6.07 2.14
N SER A 499 21.34 -4.85 1.63
CA SER A 499 22.48 -3.93 1.41
C SER A 499 23.14 -3.55 2.75
N LEU A 500 22.36 -3.26 3.78
CA LEU A 500 22.86 -2.91 5.11
C LEU A 500 23.57 -4.10 5.80
N LEU A 501 23.05 -5.31 5.60
CA LEU A 501 23.73 -6.54 6.03
C LEU A 501 25.09 -6.70 5.32
N LEU A 502 25.17 -6.43 4.01
CA LEU A 502 26.44 -6.44 3.27
C LEU A 502 27.42 -5.38 3.75
N LEU A 503 26.98 -4.14 3.95
CA LEU A 503 27.82 -3.06 4.49
C LEU A 503 28.44 -3.44 5.85
N THR A 504 27.70 -4.19 6.67
CA THR A 504 28.21 -4.71 7.95
C THR A 504 29.30 -5.77 7.74
N LEU A 505 29.08 -6.71 6.82
CA LEU A 505 30.09 -7.73 6.48
C LEU A 505 31.36 -7.10 5.86
N PHE A 506 31.19 -6.06 5.03
CA PHE A 506 32.29 -5.30 4.43
C PHE A 506 33.07 -4.52 5.48
N SER A 507 32.38 -3.85 6.41
CA SER A 507 33.01 -3.15 7.54
C SER A 507 33.89 -4.08 8.37
N ASP A 508 33.44 -5.32 8.58
CA ASP A 508 34.20 -6.33 9.33
C ASP A 508 35.45 -6.78 8.54
N ASN A 509 35.34 -6.94 7.21
CA ASN A 509 36.50 -7.20 6.35
C ASN A 509 37.52 -6.06 6.38
N ILE A 510 37.06 -4.81 6.32
CA ILE A 510 37.93 -3.62 6.39
C ILE A 510 38.64 -3.59 7.75
N LEU A 511 37.93 -3.86 8.84
CA LEU A 511 38.52 -3.90 10.18
C LEU A 511 39.59 -5.01 10.31
N GLU A 512 39.34 -6.19 9.74
CA GLU A 512 40.34 -7.27 9.71
C GLU A 512 41.58 -6.90 8.88
N TYR A 513 41.38 -6.22 7.75
CA TYR A 513 42.47 -5.73 6.92
C TYR A 513 43.34 -4.72 7.66
N ILE A 514 42.73 -3.76 8.38
CA ILE A 514 43.45 -2.77 9.20
C ILE A 514 44.28 -3.47 10.29
N LYS A 515 43.69 -4.47 10.96
CA LYS A 515 44.37 -5.22 12.04
C LYS A 515 45.56 -6.03 11.55
N SER A 516 45.46 -6.61 10.35
CA SER A 516 46.52 -7.47 9.79
C SER A 516 47.66 -6.71 9.13
N ASN A 517 47.40 -5.52 8.56
CA ASN A 517 48.40 -4.75 7.81
C ASN A 517 48.92 -3.48 8.53
N GLY A 518 48.30 -3.09 9.65
CA GLY A 518 48.64 -1.87 10.39
C GLY A 518 48.29 -0.56 9.66
N ARG A 519 48.43 0.59 10.35
CA ARG A 519 48.16 1.93 9.78
C ARG A 519 49.24 2.41 8.78
N ARG A 520 50.36 1.71 8.68
CA ARG A 520 51.56 2.17 7.94
C ARG A 520 51.42 2.11 6.41
N ARG A 521 50.41 1.42 5.87
CA ARG A 521 50.22 1.25 4.41
C ARG A 521 49.25 2.25 3.78
N SER A 522 48.13 2.58 4.43
CA SER A 522 47.14 3.53 3.87
C SER A 522 46.14 4.00 4.93
N MET A 523 45.77 5.30 4.89
CA MET A 523 44.73 5.89 5.75
C MET A 523 43.31 5.64 5.23
N ILE A 524 43.15 5.31 3.95
CA ILE A 524 41.85 5.16 3.30
C ILE A 524 40.96 4.09 3.99
N PRO A 525 41.45 2.87 4.34
CA PRO A 525 40.62 1.87 5.02
C PRO A 525 40.08 2.37 6.36
N VAL A 526 40.89 3.15 7.07
CA VAL A 526 40.52 3.72 8.37
C VAL A 526 39.43 4.77 8.18
N VAL A 527 39.56 5.64 7.17
CA VAL A 527 38.52 6.63 6.84
C VAL A 527 37.21 5.94 6.45
N ALA A 528 37.26 4.96 5.55
CA ALA A 528 36.08 4.22 5.11
C ALA A 528 35.36 3.53 6.28
N LEU A 529 36.10 2.85 7.15
CA LEU A 529 35.52 2.23 8.35
C LEU A 529 34.92 3.28 9.30
N SER A 530 35.60 4.41 9.51
CA SER A 530 35.08 5.49 10.35
C SER A 530 33.77 6.05 9.81
N VAL A 531 33.66 6.28 8.51
CA VAL A 531 32.42 6.75 7.86
C VAL A 531 31.30 5.73 8.06
N LEU A 532 31.55 4.44 7.86
CA LEU A 532 30.56 3.38 8.07
C LEU A 532 30.12 3.28 9.53
N VAL A 533 31.06 3.42 10.47
CA VAL A 533 30.73 3.42 11.91
C VAL A 533 29.92 4.66 12.29
N ILE A 534 30.27 5.85 11.79
CA ILE A 534 29.50 7.08 12.01
C ILE A 534 28.08 6.93 11.45
N PHE A 535 27.95 6.39 10.23
CA PHE A 535 26.66 6.10 9.61
C PHE A 535 25.81 5.12 10.42
N MET A 536 26.39 4.01 10.89
CA MET A 536 25.65 3.05 11.72
C MET A 536 25.29 3.66 13.09
N MET A 537 26.21 4.41 13.72
CA MET A 537 25.95 5.08 15.00
C MET A 537 24.87 6.14 14.89
N SER A 538 24.80 6.86 13.77
CA SER A 538 23.78 7.89 13.59
C SER A 538 22.37 7.32 13.63
N THR A 539 22.17 6.07 13.22
CA THR A 539 20.86 5.41 13.32
C THR A 539 20.41 5.25 14.77
N ILE A 540 21.33 4.92 15.70
CA ILE A 540 21.05 4.83 17.15
C ILE A 540 20.66 6.20 17.69
N PHE A 541 21.43 7.24 17.37
CA PHE A 541 21.12 8.60 17.80
C PHE A 541 19.80 9.11 17.21
N SER A 542 19.50 8.74 15.96
CA SER A 542 18.24 9.08 15.30
C SER A 542 17.04 8.44 15.99
N THR A 543 17.14 7.16 16.36
CA THR A 543 16.08 6.51 17.14
C THR A 543 15.94 7.11 18.53
N ALA A 544 17.06 7.40 19.21
CA ALA A 544 17.01 8.04 20.53
C ALA A 544 16.40 9.45 20.47
N TYR A 545 16.72 10.22 19.44
CA TYR A 545 16.21 11.58 19.23
C TYR A 545 14.71 11.61 18.93
N ASN A 546 14.17 10.59 18.26
CA ASN A 546 12.74 10.49 17.92
C ASN A 546 12.02 9.39 18.74
N PHE A 547 12.54 9.02 19.91
CA PHE A 547 11.99 7.90 20.69
C PHE A 547 10.58 8.20 21.22
N ASP A 548 10.31 9.46 21.53
CA ASP A 548 9.00 9.98 21.94
C ASP A 548 7.89 9.59 20.95
N LYS A 549 8.15 9.67 19.64
CA LYS A 549 7.20 9.26 18.60
C LYS A 549 6.86 7.77 18.68
N LEU A 550 7.87 6.91 18.83
CA LEU A 550 7.67 5.46 18.97
C LEU A 550 6.95 5.12 20.28
N GLU A 551 7.33 5.78 21.37
CA GLU A 551 6.69 5.63 22.67
C GLU A 551 5.21 6.03 22.60
N ASN A 552 4.89 7.14 21.93
CA ASN A 552 3.52 7.61 21.75
C ASN A 552 2.69 6.62 20.93
N HIS A 553 3.23 6.07 19.84
CA HIS A 553 2.55 5.01 19.07
C HIS A 553 2.29 3.75 19.92
N PHE A 554 3.28 3.32 20.71
CA PHE A 554 3.12 2.18 21.62
C PHE A 554 2.03 2.46 22.66
N LYS A 555 2.08 3.61 23.33
CA LYS A 555 1.09 4.02 24.34
C LYS A 555 -0.31 4.12 23.75
N TYR A 556 -0.47 4.69 22.56
CA TYR A 556 -1.76 4.79 21.88
C TYR A 556 -2.39 3.40 21.69
N ARG A 557 -1.64 2.44 21.10
CA ARG A 557 -2.15 1.08 20.87
C ARG A 557 -2.43 0.30 22.15
N TRP A 558 -1.51 0.37 23.12
CA TRP A 558 -1.63 -0.40 24.35
C TRP A 558 -2.68 0.17 25.31
N SER A 559 -2.82 1.49 25.36
CA SER A 559 -3.88 2.12 26.16
C SER A 559 -5.27 1.76 25.66
N ALA A 560 -5.48 1.66 24.35
CA ALA A 560 -6.74 1.22 23.75
C ALA A 560 -7.03 -0.29 23.95
N LEU A 561 -5.98 -1.12 24.08
CA LEU A 561 -6.11 -2.52 24.46
C LEU A 561 -6.54 -2.70 25.93
N LEU A 562 -6.00 -1.87 26.82
CA LEU A 562 -6.29 -1.95 28.26
C LEU A 562 -7.59 -1.24 28.63
N ASN A 563 -7.90 -0.12 27.99
CA ASN A 563 -9.08 0.69 28.25
C ASN A 563 -10.07 0.53 27.11
N TYR A 564 -11.09 -0.29 27.32
CA TYR A 564 -12.14 -0.49 26.34
C TYR A 564 -12.87 0.83 26.05
N LYS A 565 -12.87 1.23 24.78
CA LYS A 565 -13.62 2.37 24.28
C LYS A 565 -14.27 1.98 22.95
N ASP A 566 -15.57 2.23 22.83
CA ASP A 566 -16.27 2.01 21.57
C ASP A 566 -15.80 2.97 20.48
N ASN A 567 -15.68 2.45 19.27
CA ASN A 567 -15.39 3.21 18.07
C ASN A 567 -16.33 2.78 16.93
N TYR A 568 -16.12 3.34 15.72
CA TYR A 568 -16.99 3.05 14.59
C TYR A 568 -16.94 1.56 14.17
N ILE A 569 -15.80 0.89 14.32
CA ILE A 569 -15.66 -0.55 14.04
C ILE A 569 -16.41 -1.36 15.07
N THR A 570 -16.19 -1.17 16.37
CA THR A 570 -16.85 -1.98 17.41
C THR A 570 -18.37 -1.79 17.38
N THR A 571 -18.82 -0.55 17.23
CA THR A 571 -20.26 -0.22 17.07
C THR A 571 -20.86 -0.89 15.83
N GLY A 572 -20.11 -0.95 14.74
CA GLY A 572 -20.51 -1.62 13.51
C GLY A 572 -20.59 -3.13 13.66
N THR A 573 -19.59 -3.74 14.30
CA THR A 573 -19.56 -5.17 14.61
C THR A 573 -20.76 -5.58 15.47
N ASP A 574 -21.06 -4.80 16.51
CA ASP A 574 -22.20 -5.06 17.40
C ASP A 574 -23.53 -4.88 16.66
N PHE A 575 -23.61 -3.89 15.76
CA PHE A 575 -24.77 -3.72 14.88
C PHE A 575 -25.00 -4.96 13.99
N ILE A 576 -23.97 -5.47 13.32
CA ILE A 576 -24.09 -6.65 12.46
C ILE A 576 -24.50 -7.87 13.30
N LYS A 577 -23.87 -8.09 14.47
CA LYS A 577 -24.20 -9.19 15.39
C LYS A 577 -25.66 -9.20 15.86
N ARG A 578 -26.35 -8.06 15.89
CA ARG A 578 -27.79 -8.01 16.23
C ARG A 578 -28.66 -8.69 15.18
N TYR A 579 -28.20 -8.75 13.94
CA TYR A 579 -28.97 -9.20 12.77
C TYR A 579 -28.41 -10.45 12.10
N THR A 580 -27.28 -10.97 12.58
CA THR A 580 -26.62 -12.16 12.03
C THR A 580 -26.26 -13.15 13.13
N LYS A 581 -26.28 -14.44 12.81
CA LYS A 581 -25.70 -15.52 13.60
C LYS A 581 -24.34 -15.94 13.03
N GLN A 582 -23.60 -16.73 13.81
CA GLN A 582 -22.37 -17.32 13.32
C GLN A 582 -22.66 -18.18 12.09
N GLU A 583 -21.77 -18.11 11.10
CA GLU A 583 -21.84 -18.81 9.81
C GLU A 583 -22.94 -18.32 8.84
N ASP A 584 -23.73 -17.30 9.20
CA ASP A 584 -24.69 -16.69 8.28
C ASP A 584 -23.96 -16.13 7.05
N LYS A 585 -24.47 -16.46 5.86
CA LYS A 585 -23.98 -15.88 4.60
C LYS A 585 -24.47 -14.45 4.48
N THR A 586 -23.55 -13.49 4.51
CA THR A 586 -23.86 -12.06 4.51
C THR A 586 -22.93 -11.32 3.58
N LEU A 587 -23.48 -10.36 2.81
CA LEU A 587 -22.66 -9.41 2.06
C LEU A 587 -22.42 -8.16 2.91
N ILE A 588 -21.14 -7.91 3.23
CA ILE A 588 -20.70 -6.73 3.98
C ILE A 588 -19.83 -5.90 3.04
N LEU A 589 -20.42 -4.85 2.48
CA LEU A 589 -19.72 -3.87 1.66
C LEU A 589 -19.03 -2.86 2.58
N SER A 590 -17.76 -3.14 2.93
CA SER A 590 -16.95 -2.30 3.80
C SER A 590 -15.46 -2.46 3.50
N MET A 591 -14.74 -1.35 3.55
CA MET A 591 -13.27 -1.36 3.51
C MET A 591 -12.63 -2.04 4.73
N ASN A 592 -13.41 -2.33 5.78
CA ASN A 592 -13.00 -3.09 6.96
C ASN A 592 -13.71 -4.45 7.04
N SER A 593 -14.21 -4.97 5.91
CA SER A 593 -14.94 -6.24 5.83
C SER A 593 -14.19 -7.41 6.47
N GLY A 594 -12.86 -7.46 6.36
CA GLY A 594 -12.08 -8.51 7.02
C GLY A 594 -12.26 -8.53 8.54
N ILE A 595 -12.37 -7.36 9.17
CA ILE A 595 -12.63 -7.22 10.61
C ILE A 595 -14.05 -7.67 10.93
N TYR A 596 -15.04 -7.20 10.16
CA TYR A 596 -16.43 -7.56 10.39
C TYR A 596 -16.67 -9.06 10.24
N TYR A 597 -16.17 -9.70 9.19
CA TYR A 597 -16.32 -11.15 9.01
C TYR A 597 -15.66 -11.93 10.14
N ALA A 598 -14.44 -11.56 10.55
CA ALA A 598 -13.74 -12.25 11.64
C ALA A 598 -14.46 -12.11 13.00
N ASP A 599 -14.84 -10.89 13.38
CA ASP A 599 -15.40 -10.62 14.72
C ASP A 599 -16.87 -11.03 14.85
N THR A 600 -17.65 -10.99 13.75
CA THR A 600 -19.04 -11.47 13.70
C THR A 600 -19.12 -12.97 13.45
N LYS A 601 -18.06 -13.58 12.93
CA LYS A 601 -17.99 -14.97 12.45
C LYS A 601 -19.04 -15.28 11.39
N THR A 602 -19.35 -14.29 10.56
CA THR A 602 -20.22 -14.47 9.38
C THR A 602 -19.41 -14.97 8.19
N LYS A 603 -20.09 -15.57 7.22
CA LYS A 603 -19.48 -16.01 5.96
C LYS A 603 -19.72 -14.97 4.87
N PRO A 604 -18.71 -14.64 4.05
CA PRO A 604 -18.96 -13.88 2.84
C PRO A 604 -20.01 -14.60 1.97
N ALA A 605 -21.07 -13.88 1.60
CA ALA A 605 -22.11 -14.44 0.74
C ALA A 605 -21.63 -14.66 -0.70
N LEU A 606 -20.62 -13.89 -1.11
CA LEU A 606 -20.02 -13.90 -2.43
C LEU A 606 -18.55 -14.30 -2.34
N ASN A 607 -18.09 -15.00 -3.38
CA ASN A 607 -16.69 -15.38 -3.57
C ASN A 607 -15.93 -14.21 -4.21
N LEU A 608 -15.62 -13.20 -3.40
CA LEU A 608 -14.94 -11.97 -3.83
C LEU A 608 -13.70 -11.73 -2.96
N PRO A 609 -12.63 -11.14 -3.51
CA PRO A 609 -11.52 -10.66 -2.70
C PRO A 609 -11.97 -9.49 -1.81
N GLY A 610 -11.10 -9.06 -0.90
CA GLY A 610 -11.40 -7.88 -0.06
C GLY A 610 -11.62 -6.64 -0.92
N PRO A 611 -12.45 -5.65 -0.50
CA PRO A 611 -12.71 -4.46 -1.31
C PRO A 611 -11.48 -3.65 -1.70
N SER A 612 -10.42 -3.70 -0.89
CA SER A 612 -9.10 -3.10 -1.20
C SER A 612 -8.36 -3.77 -2.36
N GLU A 613 -8.79 -4.96 -2.77
CA GLU A 613 -8.23 -5.80 -3.84
C GLU A 613 -9.18 -5.91 -5.06
N MET A 614 -10.39 -5.37 -4.97
CA MET A 614 -11.42 -5.43 -6.03
C MET A 614 -11.13 -4.39 -7.12
N PHE A 615 -10.33 -4.78 -8.13
CA PHE A 615 -10.02 -3.92 -9.27
C PHE A 615 -10.72 -4.35 -10.56
N LEU A 616 -11.32 -5.54 -10.59
CA LEU A 616 -11.78 -6.16 -11.83
C LEU A 616 -13.24 -5.94 -12.10
N LYS A 617 -13.55 -5.74 -13.38
CA LYS A 617 -14.92 -5.63 -13.86
C LYS A 617 -15.77 -6.84 -13.46
N LYS A 618 -15.20 -8.06 -13.49
CA LYS A 618 -15.88 -9.29 -13.07
C LYS A 618 -16.35 -9.25 -11.62
N ASP A 619 -15.55 -8.67 -10.72
CA ASP A 619 -15.84 -8.66 -9.28
C ASP A 619 -17.05 -7.75 -8.99
N TYR A 620 -17.09 -6.59 -9.66
CA TYR A 620 -18.22 -5.66 -9.59
C TYR A 620 -19.49 -6.18 -10.26
N GLN A 621 -19.35 -6.90 -11.38
CA GLN A 621 -20.50 -7.52 -12.05
C GLN A 621 -21.20 -8.55 -11.16
N ILE A 622 -20.44 -9.36 -10.42
CA ILE A 622 -21.01 -10.33 -9.46
C ILE A 622 -21.82 -9.60 -8.38
N ILE A 623 -21.31 -8.48 -7.84
CA ILE A 623 -22.05 -7.66 -6.86
C ILE A 623 -23.32 -7.08 -7.49
N GLU A 624 -23.20 -6.48 -8.68
CA GLU A 624 -24.31 -5.85 -9.40
C GLU A 624 -25.44 -6.86 -9.69
N GLU A 625 -25.10 -8.03 -10.22
CA GLU A 625 -26.06 -9.10 -10.52
C GLU A 625 -26.74 -9.61 -9.25
N THR A 626 -25.99 -9.77 -8.16
CA THR A 626 -26.52 -10.19 -6.85
C THR A 626 -27.53 -9.17 -6.31
N ILE A 627 -27.19 -7.88 -6.37
CA ILE A 627 -28.06 -6.79 -5.89
C ILE A 627 -29.31 -6.68 -6.76
N LYS A 628 -29.16 -6.65 -8.09
CA LYS A 628 -30.30 -6.55 -9.02
C LYS A 628 -31.21 -7.77 -8.97
N GLY A 629 -30.63 -8.95 -8.76
CA GLY A 629 -31.38 -10.19 -8.59
C GLY A 629 -32.09 -10.32 -7.24
N LYS A 630 -31.88 -9.39 -6.30
CA LYS A 630 -32.39 -9.43 -4.92
C LYS A 630 -32.11 -10.79 -4.24
N SER A 631 -30.95 -11.39 -4.53
CA SER A 631 -30.65 -12.79 -4.18
C SER A 631 -30.19 -12.99 -2.73
N LEU A 632 -30.06 -11.91 -1.96
CA LEU A 632 -29.65 -11.92 -0.56
C LEU A 632 -30.73 -11.30 0.32
N ASP A 633 -31.04 -11.94 1.45
CA ASP A 633 -32.04 -11.48 2.42
C ASP A 633 -31.62 -10.19 3.15
N GLN A 634 -30.32 -9.94 3.24
CA GLN A 634 -29.78 -8.73 3.83
C GLN A 634 -28.38 -8.39 3.32
N ILE A 635 -28.08 -7.10 3.27
CA ILE A 635 -26.79 -6.54 2.90
C ILE A 635 -26.41 -5.47 3.94
N PHE A 636 -25.17 -5.48 4.41
CA PHE A 636 -24.64 -4.41 5.24
C PHE A 636 -23.72 -3.53 4.40
N TYR A 637 -23.99 -2.24 4.42
CA TYR A 637 -23.18 -1.23 3.76
C TYR A 637 -22.52 -0.35 4.80
N ASP A 638 -21.20 -0.23 4.74
CA ASP A 638 -20.43 0.71 5.53
C ASP A 638 -20.11 1.95 4.69
N ARG A 639 -20.26 3.13 5.30
CA ARG A 639 -19.94 4.41 4.63
C ARG A 639 -18.53 4.43 4.04
N ASN A 640 -17.57 3.74 4.68
CA ASN A 640 -16.19 3.72 4.22
C ASN A 640 -15.97 2.93 2.93
N TYR A 641 -16.98 2.19 2.46
CA TYR A 641 -16.88 1.44 1.21
C TYR A 641 -16.53 2.34 0.03
N THR A 642 -16.93 3.61 0.06
CA THR A 642 -16.63 4.58 -1.00
C THR A 642 -15.39 5.45 -0.72
N HIS A 643 -14.68 5.25 0.39
CA HIS A 643 -13.57 6.15 0.80
C HIS A 643 -12.27 5.96 0.01
N GLN A 644 -12.04 4.79 -0.60
CA GLN A 644 -10.79 4.56 -1.32
C GLN A 644 -10.85 5.19 -2.72
N GLU A 645 -10.13 6.30 -2.91
CA GLU A 645 -10.17 7.10 -4.15
C GLU A 645 -10.00 6.28 -5.44
N THR A 646 -9.19 5.22 -5.41
CA THR A 646 -8.93 4.36 -6.59
C THR A 646 -10.16 3.62 -7.10
N VAL A 647 -11.14 3.36 -6.22
CA VAL A 647 -12.34 2.56 -6.52
C VAL A 647 -13.65 3.25 -6.11
N ALA A 648 -13.57 4.46 -5.54
CA ALA A 648 -14.70 5.20 -4.97
C ALA A 648 -15.89 5.30 -5.94
N LYS A 649 -15.65 5.71 -7.19
CA LYS A 649 -16.70 5.84 -8.23
C LYS A 649 -17.38 4.52 -8.57
N ALA A 650 -16.61 3.42 -8.63
CA ALA A 650 -17.17 2.09 -8.86
C ALA A 650 -18.03 1.65 -7.67
N ASN A 651 -17.60 1.98 -6.45
CA ASN A 651 -18.32 1.66 -5.22
C ASN A 651 -19.59 2.52 -5.05
N GLU A 652 -19.56 3.79 -5.44
CA GLU A 652 -20.74 4.69 -5.50
C GLU A 652 -21.82 4.15 -6.45
N LYS A 653 -21.40 3.62 -7.60
CA LYS A 653 -22.32 2.97 -8.54
C LYS A 653 -23.02 1.76 -7.92
N MET A 654 -22.30 0.95 -7.14
CA MET A 654 -22.90 -0.18 -6.41
C MET A 654 -23.90 0.28 -5.35
N LEU A 655 -23.64 1.41 -4.69
CA LEU A 655 -24.57 2.00 -3.74
C LEU A 655 -25.86 2.45 -4.43
N GLY A 656 -25.78 2.99 -5.66
CA GLY A 656 -26.95 3.29 -6.48
C GLY A 656 -27.84 2.06 -6.70
N TYR A 657 -27.24 0.93 -7.12
CA TYR A 657 -27.99 -0.32 -7.29
C TYR A 657 -28.61 -0.84 -5.99
N LEU A 658 -27.95 -0.66 -4.84
CA LEU A 658 -28.54 -1.01 -3.54
C LEU A 658 -29.81 -0.22 -3.26
N PHE A 659 -29.79 1.10 -3.44
CA PHE A 659 -30.97 1.94 -3.20
C PHE A 659 -32.11 1.70 -4.20
N GLU A 660 -31.82 1.22 -5.41
CA GLU A 660 -32.81 0.82 -6.39
C GLU A 660 -33.53 -0.49 -6.01
N ASN A 661 -32.78 -1.48 -5.50
CA ASN A 661 -33.28 -2.85 -5.35
C ASN A 661 -33.60 -3.26 -3.91
N TYR A 662 -33.04 -2.56 -2.93
CA TYR A 662 -33.19 -2.83 -1.50
C TYR A 662 -33.80 -1.60 -0.79
N LYS A 663 -34.39 -1.82 0.39
CA LYS A 663 -34.82 -0.76 1.31
C LYS A 663 -33.93 -0.73 2.55
N VAL A 664 -33.71 0.46 3.09
CA VAL A 664 -33.01 0.63 4.38
C VAL A 664 -33.92 0.11 5.48
N ASP A 665 -33.41 -0.83 6.26
CA ASP A 665 -34.12 -1.45 7.38
C ASP A 665 -33.72 -0.80 8.72
N ASP A 666 -32.42 -0.73 8.99
CA ASP A 666 -31.88 -0.14 10.22
C ASP A 666 -30.50 0.49 9.97
N ILE A 667 -30.08 1.35 10.88
CA ILE A 667 -28.80 2.06 10.84
C ILE A 667 -28.10 1.92 12.19
N SER A 668 -26.79 1.70 12.18
CA SER A 668 -25.99 1.63 13.41
C SER A 668 -26.11 2.94 14.23
N SER A 669 -25.94 2.86 15.54
CA SER A 669 -25.97 4.06 16.41
C SER A 669 -24.89 5.08 16.05
N GLY A 670 -23.75 4.61 15.55
CA GLY A 670 -22.67 5.42 15.00
C GLY A 670 -22.93 5.97 13.59
N LYS A 671 -24.08 5.61 12.98
CA LYS A 671 -24.52 5.98 11.62
C LYS A 671 -23.49 5.68 10.53
N ASN A 672 -22.72 4.62 10.73
CA ASN A 672 -21.66 4.20 9.83
C ASN A 672 -22.00 2.93 9.05
N ILE A 673 -22.84 2.05 9.61
CA ILE A 673 -23.33 0.85 8.91
C ILE A 673 -24.83 0.96 8.71
N ILE A 674 -25.28 0.64 7.50
CA ILE A 674 -26.67 0.59 7.09
C ILE A 674 -27.01 -0.85 6.74
N ARG A 675 -28.12 -1.36 7.27
CA ARG A 675 -28.70 -2.65 6.88
C ARG A 675 -29.73 -2.43 5.79
N PHE A 676 -29.58 -3.18 4.71
CA PHE A 676 -30.50 -3.22 3.58
C PHE A 676 -31.19 -4.58 3.53
N ILE A 677 -32.49 -4.60 3.23
CA ILE A 677 -33.29 -5.80 2.97
C ILE A 677 -33.99 -5.69 1.61
N PRO A 678 -34.32 -6.81 0.93
CA PRO A 678 -34.98 -6.78 -0.37
C PRO A 678 -36.22 -5.90 -0.38
N ARG A 679 -36.40 -5.15 -1.47
CA ARG A 679 -37.62 -4.38 -1.70
C ARG A 679 -38.66 -5.29 -2.35
N ASP A 680 -39.77 -5.56 -1.66
CA ASP A 680 -40.99 -6.09 -2.27
C ASP A 680 -41.62 -4.93 -3.07
N ASP A 681 -41.96 -5.10 -4.35
CA ASP A 681 -42.17 -3.97 -5.27
C ASP A 681 -43.28 -2.97 -4.87
N VAL A 682 -42.99 -1.68 -5.15
CA VAL A 682 -43.80 -0.44 -5.15
C VAL A 682 -44.81 -0.25 -4.00
N ASP A 683 -44.30 0.04 -2.80
CA ASP A 683 -45.05 0.86 -1.85
C ASP A 683 -44.26 2.14 -1.53
N ASN A 684 -44.61 3.23 -2.22
CA ASN A 684 -44.02 4.56 -2.05
C ASN A 684 -44.35 5.19 -0.68
N SER A 685 -45.07 4.50 0.20
CA SER A 685 -45.56 5.03 1.48
C SER A 685 -44.49 5.10 2.59
N PHE A 686 -43.31 4.48 2.42
CA PHE A 686 -42.33 4.34 3.50
C PHE A 686 -41.29 5.47 3.63
N TYR A 687 -41.24 6.41 2.68
CA TYR A 687 -40.26 7.51 2.71
C TYR A 687 -40.43 8.52 3.87
N SER A 688 -41.46 8.33 4.70
CA SER A 688 -41.80 9.19 5.84
C SER A 688 -41.06 8.85 7.16
N LYS A 689 -40.29 7.76 7.24
CA LYS A 689 -39.75 7.26 8.54
C LYS A 689 -38.24 7.12 8.71
N LEU A 690 -37.43 7.69 7.81
CA LEU A 690 -35.98 7.78 7.99
C LEU A 690 -35.54 9.24 8.13
N THR A 691 -35.65 9.75 9.35
CA THR A 691 -35.07 11.03 9.77
C THR A 691 -34.04 10.75 10.85
N ASN A 692 -32.76 10.67 10.47
CA ASN A 692 -31.60 11.21 11.20
C ASN A 692 -30.28 10.62 10.67
N SER A 693 -29.87 10.95 9.44
CA SER A 693 -28.54 10.62 8.91
C SER A 693 -28.15 11.66 7.85
N GLY A 694 -27.02 12.33 8.02
CA GLY A 694 -26.53 13.40 7.13
C GLY A 694 -26.00 12.88 5.80
N ILE A 695 -26.93 12.48 4.93
CA ILE A 695 -26.69 12.06 3.55
C ILE A 695 -27.70 12.82 2.68
N ILE A 696 -27.23 13.45 1.61
CA ILE A 696 -28.11 13.94 0.54
C ILE A 696 -28.63 12.69 -0.19
N HIS A 697 -29.86 12.29 0.11
CA HIS A 697 -30.52 11.22 -0.62
C HIS A 697 -31.00 11.77 -1.97
N TYR A 698 -30.77 11.07 -3.08
CA TYR A 698 -31.53 11.29 -4.32
C TYR A 698 -32.21 9.99 -4.74
N ALA A 699 -33.50 10.08 -5.09
CA ALA A 699 -34.25 8.97 -5.65
C ALA A 699 -35.00 9.45 -6.90
N PHE A 700 -35.06 8.58 -7.91
CA PHE A 700 -35.87 8.78 -9.10
C PHE A 700 -37.17 7.98 -8.96
N SER A 701 -38.32 8.65 -9.01
CA SER A 701 -39.63 8.00 -9.15
C SER A 701 -40.46 8.77 -10.17
N ASP A 702 -41.07 8.07 -11.14
CA ASP A 702 -42.01 8.64 -12.11
C ASP A 702 -41.51 9.91 -12.83
N GLY A 703 -40.21 9.92 -13.19
CA GLY A 703 -39.55 11.02 -13.90
C GLY A 703 -39.21 12.25 -13.03
N GLY A 704 -39.35 12.16 -11.71
CA GLY A 704 -39.00 13.20 -10.74
C GLY A 704 -37.70 12.92 -9.96
N ILE A 705 -37.17 13.94 -9.26
CA ILE A 705 -36.04 13.82 -8.31
C ILE A 705 -36.50 14.26 -6.92
N PHE A 706 -36.27 13.41 -5.91
CA PHE A 706 -36.45 13.74 -4.51
C PHE A 706 -35.08 13.94 -3.83
N LEU A 707 -34.81 15.10 -3.22
CA LEU A 707 -33.61 15.33 -2.40
C LEU A 707 -33.92 15.78 -0.99
N LYS A 708 -33.23 15.20 -0.01
CA LYS A 708 -33.33 15.58 1.40
C LYS A 708 -31.95 15.75 2.01
N ASP A 709 -31.66 16.95 2.52
CA ASP A 709 -30.44 17.27 3.26
C ASP A 709 -30.74 17.30 4.77
N ILE A 710 -29.94 16.58 5.55
CA ILE A 710 -30.14 16.39 6.99
C ILE A 710 -28.84 16.76 7.73
N ILE A 711 -28.58 18.07 7.79
CA ILE A 711 -27.94 18.86 8.88
C ILE A 711 -26.56 19.51 8.58
N ASN A 712 -26.61 20.85 8.56
CA ASN A 712 -25.66 21.87 9.08
C ASN A 712 -24.62 22.61 8.23
N ASN A 713 -24.56 22.42 6.91
CA ASN A 713 -23.78 23.37 6.09
C ASN A 713 -24.69 24.23 5.22
N LYS A 714 -24.34 25.50 5.10
CA LYS A 714 -24.87 26.35 4.03
C LYS A 714 -24.59 25.62 2.73
N ILE A 715 -25.63 25.36 1.93
CA ILE A 715 -25.47 24.80 0.58
C ILE A 715 -24.60 25.74 -0.29
N SER A 716 -24.45 27.00 0.10
CA SER A 716 -23.58 27.96 -0.57
C SER A 716 -22.09 27.60 -0.63
N GLU A 717 -21.60 26.60 0.10
CA GLU A 717 -20.19 26.16 0.03
C GLU A 717 -19.92 25.02 -0.98
N TYR A 718 -20.95 24.37 -1.54
CA TYR A 718 -20.77 23.21 -2.43
C TYR A 718 -21.70 23.29 -3.66
N ASN A 719 -21.11 23.35 -4.87
CA ASN A 719 -21.85 23.21 -6.13
C ASN A 719 -22.24 21.74 -6.34
N TYR A 720 -23.46 21.35 -5.95
CA TYR A 720 -24.01 20.03 -6.26
C TYR A 720 -24.64 20.02 -7.65
N ASN A 721 -23.93 19.45 -8.62
CA ASN A 721 -24.48 19.15 -9.95
C ASN A 721 -25.17 17.78 -9.90
N LEU A 722 -26.49 17.77 -9.90
CA LEU A 722 -27.29 16.55 -9.95
C LEU A 722 -27.60 16.15 -11.39
N PRO A 723 -28.01 14.90 -11.67
CA PRO A 723 -28.39 14.51 -13.02
C PRO A 723 -29.47 15.42 -13.61
N LYS A 724 -29.49 15.53 -14.94
CA LYS A 724 -30.53 16.29 -15.64
C LYS A 724 -31.91 15.75 -15.32
N VAL A 725 -32.89 16.65 -15.23
CA VAL A 725 -34.29 16.34 -14.95
C VAL A 725 -35.14 16.46 -16.20
N PHE A 726 -36.13 15.57 -16.33
CA PHE A 726 -37.13 15.63 -17.39
C PHE A 726 -38.52 15.82 -16.78
N LEU A 727 -39.12 16.97 -17.07
CA LEU A 727 -40.43 17.36 -16.57
C LEU A 727 -41.46 17.38 -17.70
N ASN A 728 -42.60 16.73 -17.47
CA ASN A 728 -43.74 16.79 -18.36
C ASN A 728 -44.42 18.16 -18.30
N PRO A 729 -45.35 18.49 -19.21
CA PRO A 729 -46.15 19.73 -19.12
C PRO A 729 -46.92 19.87 -17.80
N ASN A 730 -47.16 18.75 -17.12
CA ASN A 730 -47.77 18.67 -15.81
C ASN A 730 -46.71 18.22 -14.81
N PHE A 731 -46.34 19.10 -13.87
CA PHE A 731 -45.35 18.79 -12.85
C PHE A 731 -45.54 19.65 -11.61
N SER A 732 -44.90 19.24 -10.52
CA SER A 732 -44.83 20.00 -9.30
C SER A 732 -43.42 20.04 -8.74
N LEU A 733 -43.15 21.11 -8.00
CA LEU A 733 -41.91 21.38 -7.31
C LEU A 733 -42.24 21.82 -5.89
N GLU A 734 -41.79 21.07 -4.90
CA GLU A 734 -41.96 21.37 -3.49
C GLU A 734 -40.59 21.58 -2.85
N VAL A 735 -40.45 22.60 -2.00
CA VAL A 735 -39.19 22.92 -1.34
C VAL A 735 -39.44 23.31 0.12
N VAL A 736 -38.71 22.67 1.04
CA VAL A 736 -38.64 23.07 2.45
C VAL A 736 -37.34 23.81 2.69
N VAL A 737 -37.43 25.11 3.03
CA VAL A 737 -36.26 26.01 3.04
C VAL A 737 -36.31 27.01 4.20
N LYS A 738 -35.15 27.32 4.78
CA LYS A 738 -34.96 28.41 5.74
C LYS A 738 -33.85 29.34 5.23
N PRO A 739 -34.17 30.54 4.72
CA PRO A 739 -33.16 31.48 4.26
C PRO A 739 -32.50 32.22 5.44
N ASP A 740 -31.27 32.69 5.24
CA ASP A 740 -30.64 33.72 6.09
C ASP A 740 -31.30 35.08 5.88
N THR A 741 -30.99 36.04 6.76
CA THR A 741 -31.46 37.43 6.64
C THR A 741 -30.85 38.18 5.45
N LYS A 742 -29.74 37.71 4.90
CA LYS A 742 -29.03 38.30 3.75
C LYS A 742 -28.76 37.27 2.65
N GLN A 743 -29.18 37.59 1.44
CA GLN A 743 -28.95 36.84 0.21
C GLN A 743 -28.12 37.67 -0.78
N GLY A 744 -27.37 36.98 -1.64
CA GLY A 744 -26.77 37.58 -2.82
C GLY A 744 -27.80 37.93 -3.89
N LYS A 745 -27.40 38.76 -4.86
CA LYS A 745 -28.22 39.10 -6.02
C LYS A 745 -28.62 37.82 -6.77
N HIS A 746 -29.90 37.62 -7.05
CA HIS A 746 -30.42 36.43 -7.73
C HIS A 746 -30.07 35.08 -7.06
N ALA A 747 -29.92 35.04 -5.73
CA ALA A 747 -29.68 33.79 -4.99
C ALA A 747 -30.65 32.66 -5.40
N ILE A 748 -30.12 31.48 -5.73
CA ILE A 748 -30.91 30.35 -6.27
C ILE A 748 -31.17 29.29 -5.20
N ILE A 749 -32.44 28.96 -5.00
CA ILE A 749 -32.84 27.83 -4.16
C ILE A 749 -32.66 26.52 -4.95
N ALA A 750 -33.19 26.47 -6.17
CA ALA A 750 -33.06 25.32 -7.07
C ALA A 750 -33.30 25.71 -8.53
N GLY A 751 -32.66 25.01 -9.47
CA GLY A 751 -32.96 25.14 -10.90
C GLY A 751 -31.95 24.45 -11.81
N ASN A 752 -32.28 24.34 -13.10
CA ASN A 752 -31.40 23.82 -14.15
C ASN A 752 -31.33 24.77 -15.38
N HIS A 753 -31.49 26.07 -15.12
CA HIS A 753 -31.46 27.15 -16.10
C HIS A 753 -30.02 27.62 -16.43
N PRO A 754 -29.78 28.34 -17.55
CA PRO A 754 -30.75 28.85 -18.53
C PRO A 754 -31.02 27.93 -19.74
N GLY A 755 -30.38 26.77 -19.79
CA GLY A 755 -30.25 25.96 -21.01
C GLY A 755 -29.09 26.43 -21.89
N GLU A 756 -28.65 25.61 -22.86
CA GLU A 756 -27.46 25.92 -23.66
C GLU A 756 -27.72 26.87 -24.85
N LYS A 757 -28.93 26.82 -25.44
CA LYS A 757 -29.20 27.48 -26.75
C LYS A 757 -30.47 28.33 -26.77
N VAL A 758 -31.46 27.97 -25.97
CA VAL A 758 -32.75 28.65 -25.86
C VAL A 758 -33.15 28.72 -24.38
N PRO A 759 -33.96 29.71 -23.95
CA PRO A 759 -34.52 29.72 -22.60
C PRO A 759 -35.19 28.37 -22.30
N SER A 760 -34.60 27.57 -21.41
CA SER A 760 -35.09 26.25 -21.05
C SER A 760 -34.68 25.88 -19.62
N GLY A 761 -35.41 24.93 -19.03
CA GLY A 761 -35.31 24.57 -17.62
C GLY A 761 -36.09 25.53 -16.72
N PHE A 762 -35.91 25.40 -15.41
CA PHE A 762 -36.60 26.22 -14.41
C PHE A 762 -35.65 26.79 -13.36
N VAL A 763 -36.17 27.74 -12.58
CA VAL A 763 -35.49 28.33 -11.42
C VAL A 763 -36.47 28.82 -10.36
N ILE A 764 -36.12 28.60 -9.09
CA ILE A 764 -36.59 29.40 -7.95
C ILE A 764 -35.42 30.28 -7.50
N GLN A 765 -35.51 31.58 -7.74
CA GLN A 765 -34.45 32.53 -7.38
C GLN A 765 -34.98 33.85 -6.81
N GLN A 766 -34.09 34.56 -6.12
CA GLN A 766 -34.38 35.86 -5.57
C GLN A 766 -34.62 36.91 -6.68
N ASP A 767 -35.57 37.81 -6.42
CA ASP A 767 -35.82 38.98 -7.25
C ASP A 767 -34.74 40.04 -7.04
N GLU A 768 -33.70 39.97 -7.88
CA GLU A 768 -32.55 40.87 -7.83
C GLU A 768 -31.97 40.93 -6.40
N ASP A 769 -31.98 42.11 -5.79
CA ASP A 769 -31.45 42.40 -4.46
C ASP A 769 -32.55 42.43 -3.37
N LYS A 770 -33.80 42.08 -3.71
CA LYS A 770 -34.93 42.06 -2.77
C LYS A 770 -34.82 40.87 -1.82
N GLN A 771 -34.27 41.14 -0.64
CA GLN A 771 -33.94 40.14 0.36
C GLN A 771 -35.13 39.23 0.70
N ASN A 772 -34.95 37.95 0.44
CA ASN A 772 -35.92 36.87 0.70
C ASN A 772 -37.25 36.99 -0.06
N GLU A 773 -37.27 37.72 -1.16
CA GLU A 773 -38.38 37.77 -2.11
C GLU A 773 -37.99 36.97 -3.36
N PHE A 774 -38.67 35.85 -3.58
CA PHE A 774 -38.35 34.88 -4.62
C PHE A 774 -39.45 34.82 -5.67
N TYR A 775 -39.14 34.23 -6.81
CA TYR A 775 -40.11 33.86 -7.83
C TYR A 775 -39.75 32.52 -8.45
N PHE A 776 -40.74 31.88 -9.06
CA PHE A 776 -40.53 30.75 -9.95
C PHE A 776 -40.52 31.23 -11.39
N SER A 777 -39.61 30.68 -12.20
CA SER A 777 -39.58 30.94 -13.63
C SER A 777 -39.12 29.72 -14.40
N TYR A 778 -39.61 29.56 -15.62
CA TYR A 778 -39.09 28.57 -16.55
C TYR A 778 -38.92 29.15 -17.96
N GLY A 779 -38.10 28.49 -18.77
CA GLY A 779 -37.94 28.83 -20.18
C GLY A 779 -38.88 28.00 -21.07
N ASP A 780 -39.58 28.65 -21.99
CA ASP A 780 -40.51 28.02 -22.93
C ASP A 780 -39.90 27.78 -24.33
N GLY A 781 -38.58 27.94 -24.45
CA GLY A 781 -37.82 27.90 -25.71
C GLY A 781 -37.77 29.22 -26.46
N LYS A 782 -38.55 30.24 -26.08
CA LYS A 782 -38.58 31.58 -26.67
C LYS A 782 -38.18 32.66 -25.66
N GLU A 783 -38.76 32.62 -24.46
CA GLU A 783 -38.56 33.59 -23.38
C GLU A 783 -38.60 32.94 -21.98
N TRP A 784 -38.33 33.75 -20.95
CA TRP A 784 -38.48 33.35 -19.54
C TRP A 784 -39.87 33.71 -19.04
N VAL A 785 -40.67 32.68 -18.75
CA VAL A 785 -41.98 32.82 -18.16
C VAL A 785 -41.82 32.89 -16.64
N ARG A 786 -42.29 33.98 -16.03
CA ARG A 786 -42.10 34.28 -14.62
C ARG A 786 -43.44 34.35 -13.88
N THR A 787 -43.52 33.71 -12.71
CA THR A 787 -44.67 33.87 -11.80
C THR A 787 -44.54 35.15 -10.98
N GLY A 788 -45.63 35.59 -10.36
CA GLY A 788 -45.57 36.65 -9.35
C GLY A 788 -44.62 36.30 -8.19
N ASN A 789 -44.04 37.33 -7.58
CA ASN A 789 -43.13 37.20 -6.44
C ASN A 789 -43.83 36.66 -5.19
N PHE A 790 -43.07 35.99 -4.35
CA PHE A 790 -43.49 35.53 -3.03
C PHE A 790 -42.38 35.73 -2.01
N LYS A 791 -42.76 36.01 -0.76
CA LYS A 791 -41.81 36.27 0.33
C LYS A 791 -41.74 35.08 1.27
N ILE A 792 -40.53 34.71 1.67
CA ILE A 792 -40.29 33.68 2.69
C ILE A 792 -39.58 34.29 3.91
N LEU A 793 -39.82 33.74 5.09
CA LEU A 793 -39.34 34.31 6.36
C LEU A 793 -38.03 33.65 6.79
N SER A 794 -37.00 34.44 7.10
CA SER A 794 -35.69 33.93 7.52
C SER A 794 -35.65 33.35 8.93
N THR A 795 -36.67 33.63 9.75
CA THR A 795 -36.75 33.18 11.14
C THR A 795 -37.23 31.73 11.28
N GLN A 796 -37.83 31.15 10.24
CA GLN A 796 -38.47 29.83 10.30
C GLN A 796 -38.26 29.01 9.02
N LEU A 797 -38.60 27.72 9.08
CA LEU A 797 -38.74 26.91 7.87
C LEU A 797 -39.98 27.38 7.09
N ASN A 798 -39.82 27.44 5.78
CA ASN A 798 -40.87 27.76 4.83
C ASN A 798 -41.06 26.56 3.91
N TYR A 799 -42.29 26.33 3.50
CA TYR A 799 -42.65 25.35 2.48
C TYR A 799 -43.14 26.10 1.25
N ILE A 800 -42.41 25.95 0.14
CA ILE A 800 -42.75 26.49 -1.17
C ILE A 800 -43.28 25.34 -2.00
N ALA A 801 -44.42 25.51 -2.66
CA ALA A 801 -44.87 24.56 -3.67
C ALA A 801 -45.22 25.30 -4.96
N VAL A 802 -44.83 24.75 -6.10
CA VAL A 802 -45.19 25.21 -7.43
C VAL A 802 -45.87 24.05 -8.13
N SER A 803 -47.11 24.26 -8.56
CA SER A 803 -47.90 23.29 -9.32
C SER A 803 -48.08 23.83 -10.73
N VAL A 804 -47.54 23.14 -11.73
CA VAL A 804 -47.68 23.47 -13.14
C VAL A 804 -48.64 22.46 -13.76
N ASN A 805 -49.81 22.96 -14.15
CA ASN A 805 -50.83 22.19 -14.85
C ASN A 805 -50.97 22.80 -16.24
N GLU A 806 -50.22 22.26 -17.19
CA GLU A 806 -50.05 22.77 -18.55
C GLU A 806 -49.69 24.27 -18.55
N LYS A 807 -50.68 25.10 -18.91
CA LYS A 807 -50.56 26.55 -19.07
C LYS A 807 -50.95 27.34 -17.82
N VAL A 808 -51.11 26.68 -16.68
CA VAL A 808 -51.44 27.31 -15.40
C VAL A 808 -50.38 26.97 -14.37
N ILE A 809 -49.69 28.00 -13.88
CA ILE A 809 -48.69 27.87 -12.81
C ILE A 809 -49.31 28.42 -11.53
N THR A 810 -49.35 27.61 -10.48
CA THR A 810 -49.81 28.03 -9.16
C THR A 810 -48.68 27.93 -8.15
N THR A 811 -48.41 29.03 -7.44
CA THR A 811 -47.36 29.10 -6.42
C THR A 811 -47.98 29.22 -5.04
N TYR A 812 -47.50 28.40 -4.11
CA TYR A 812 -47.93 28.32 -2.73
C TYR A 812 -46.75 28.59 -1.79
N VAL A 813 -47.05 29.24 -0.66
CA VAL A 813 -46.11 29.39 0.45
C VAL A 813 -46.84 29.06 1.74
N ASN A 814 -46.28 28.12 2.50
CA ASN A 814 -46.78 27.69 3.81
C ASN A 814 -48.27 27.31 3.78
N GLY A 815 -48.65 26.51 2.77
CA GLY A 815 -50.03 26.04 2.59
C GLY A 815 -50.98 27.04 1.91
N ASN A 816 -50.56 28.29 1.71
CA ASN A 816 -51.41 29.33 1.12
C ASN A 816 -51.06 29.56 -0.35
N LYS A 817 -52.08 29.61 -1.22
CA LYS A 817 -51.92 30.03 -2.61
C LYS A 817 -51.55 31.51 -2.66
N ILE A 818 -50.38 31.82 -3.22
CA ILE A 818 -49.86 33.19 -3.31
C ILE A 818 -50.19 33.80 -4.66
N ASN A 819 -49.90 33.08 -5.75
CA ASN A 819 -50.10 33.56 -7.12
C ASN A 819 -50.60 32.42 -8.03
N GLU A 820 -51.36 32.79 -9.05
CA GLU A 820 -51.66 31.95 -10.21
C GLU A 820 -51.32 32.74 -11.48
N SER A 821 -50.64 32.12 -12.43
CA SER A 821 -50.24 32.73 -13.68
C SER A 821 -50.64 31.84 -14.85
N LYS A 822 -51.37 32.42 -15.81
CA LYS A 822 -51.68 31.76 -17.09
C LYS A 822 -50.62 32.13 -18.11
N VAL A 823 -50.12 31.12 -18.81
CA VAL A 823 -48.95 31.23 -19.69
C VAL A 823 -49.29 30.71 -21.09
N ASN A 824 -48.55 31.15 -22.11
CA ASN A 824 -48.91 30.84 -23.50
C ASN A 824 -48.36 29.50 -23.98
N GLU A 825 -47.18 29.11 -23.49
CA GLU A 825 -46.40 27.95 -23.94
C GLU A 825 -45.95 27.12 -22.73
N ASN A 826 -45.66 25.84 -22.95
CA ASN A 826 -45.15 24.94 -21.90
C ASN A 826 -43.64 25.11 -21.71
N MET A 827 -43.13 24.69 -20.56
CA MET A 827 -41.70 24.64 -20.30
C MET A 827 -40.96 23.71 -21.28
N VAL A 828 -39.80 24.15 -21.75
CA VAL A 828 -38.84 23.31 -22.46
C VAL A 828 -37.80 22.80 -21.45
N ASN A 829 -37.57 21.48 -21.41
CA ASN A 829 -36.56 20.90 -20.54
C ASN A 829 -35.15 21.36 -20.93
N SER A 830 -34.30 21.62 -19.93
CA SER A 830 -32.89 21.97 -20.11
C SER A 830 -32.02 20.71 -20.07
N ASP A 831 -30.97 20.68 -20.88
CA ASP A 831 -29.94 19.63 -20.85
C ASP A 831 -28.93 19.80 -19.68
N LEU A 832 -29.02 20.91 -18.95
CA LEU A 832 -28.14 21.21 -17.81
C LEU A 832 -28.51 20.39 -16.56
N PRO A 833 -27.53 20.12 -15.67
CA PRO A 833 -27.78 19.46 -14.40
C PRO A 833 -28.70 20.29 -13.50
N LEU A 834 -29.45 19.62 -12.63
CA LEU A 834 -30.17 20.29 -11.54
C LEU A 834 -29.16 20.78 -10.50
N VAL A 835 -29.23 22.07 -10.16
CA VAL A 835 -28.36 22.71 -9.17
C VAL A 835 -29.22 23.16 -7.99
N LEU A 836 -28.71 22.93 -6.78
CA LEU A 836 -29.33 23.37 -5.53
C LEU A 836 -28.46 24.41 -4.83
N GLY A 837 -29.11 25.45 -4.29
CA GLY A 837 -28.45 26.45 -3.45
C GLY A 837 -27.40 27.33 -4.15
N ASN A 838 -27.22 27.22 -5.47
CA ASN A 838 -26.35 28.07 -6.28
C ASN A 838 -26.75 28.02 -7.76
N TRP A 839 -26.11 28.86 -8.59
CA TRP A 839 -26.15 28.72 -10.05
C TRP A 839 -25.07 27.75 -10.52
N LEU A 840 -25.21 27.25 -11.75
CA LEU A 840 -24.22 26.37 -12.38
C LEU A 840 -22.81 26.98 -12.40
N ALA A 841 -22.70 28.31 -12.54
CA ALA A 841 -21.43 29.03 -12.53
C ALA A 841 -20.89 29.32 -11.10
N GLY A 842 -21.66 29.04 -10.04
CA GLY A 842 -21.25 29.18 -8.65
C GLY A 842 -21.34 30.60 -8.05
N ASP A 843 -21.82 31.59 -8.79
CA ASP A 843 -21.82 33.02 -8.45
C ASP A 843 -23.18 33.57 -7.94
N ARG A 844 -24.17 32.70 -7.70
CA ARG A 844 -25.49 33.09 -7.13
C ARG A 844 -25.87 32.24 -5.92
N PRO A 845 -25.03 32.19 -4.88
CA PRO A 845 -25.25 31.33 -3.74
C PRO A 845 -26.49 31.73 -2.95
N PHE A 846 -27.29 30.72 -2.57
CA PHE A 846 -28.33 30.86 -1.57
C PHE A 846 -27.76 30.69 -0.17
N ASN A 847 -27.90 31.73 0.65
CA ASN A 847 -27.49 31.72 2.03
C ASN A 847 -28.63 31.17 2.88
N GLY A 848 -28.53 29.93 3.32
CA GLY A 848 -29.54 29.32 4.17
C GLY A 848 -29.51 27.80 4.08
N VAL A 849 -30.60 27.19 4.51
CA VAL A 849 -30.77 25.74 4.54
C VAL A 849 -31.91 25.35 3.61
N VAL A 850 -31.63 24.54 2.59
CA VAL A 850 -32.66 23.80 1.86
C VAL A 850 -32.72 22.41 2.48
N LYS A 851 -33.80 22.10 3.18
CA LYS A 851 -33.98 20.86 3.94
C LYS A 851 -34.49 19.73 3.05
N GLU A 852 -35.37 20.06 2.11
CA GLU A 852 -36.03 19.09 1.25
C GLU A 852 -36.42 19.74 -0.07
N ILE A 853 -36.30 19.01 -1.17
CA ILE A 853 -36.86 19.35 -2.47
C ILE A 853 -37.47 18.10 -3.09
N ASN A 854 -38.70 18.22 -3.57
CA ASN A 854 -39.41 17.18 -4.29
C ASN A 854 -39.81 17.73 -5.66
N LEU A 855 -39.38 17.04 -6.72
CA LEU A 855 -39.78 17.35 -8.08
C LEU A 855 -40.53 16.15 -8.62
N SER A 856 -41.75 16.34 -9.12
CA SER A 856 -42.63 15.25 -9.54
C SER A 856 -43.38 15.61 -10.83
N ASN A 857 -43.70 14.62 -11.67
CA ASN A 857 -44.58 14.80 -12.84
C ASN A 857 -46.08 14.73 -12.50
N ASN A 858 -46.42 14.96 -11.23
CA ASN A 858 -47.79 15.01 -10.73
C ASN A 858 -48.20 16.45 -10.39
N ILE A 859 -49.48 16.76 -10.58
CA ILE A 859 -50.06 18.05 -10.22
C ILE A 859 -50.44 18.01 -8.73
N LEU A 860 -50.08 19.06 -7.99
CA LEU A 860 -50.54 19.23 -6.62
C LEU A 860 -51.90 19.91 -6.59
N SER A 861 -52.85 19.33 -5.87
CA SER A 861 -54.09 20.01 -5.50
C SER A 861 -53.85 20.95 -4.31
N ASN A 862 -54.75 21.92 -4.10
CA ASN A 862 -54.70 22.77 -2.89
C ASN A 862 -54.72 21.93 -1.60
N GLU A 863 -55.47 20.83 -1.60
CA GLU A 863 -55.59 19.94 -0.44
C GLU A 863 -54.27 19.22 -0.16
N ASP A 864 -53.56 18.77 -1.20
CA ASP A 864 -52.23 18.14 -1.06
C ASP A 864 -51.22 19.11 -0.43
N VAL A 865 -51.17 20.35 -0.93
CA VAL A 865 -50.26 21.39 -0.42
C VAL A 865 -50.56 21.72 1.05
N VAL A 866 -51.85 21.84 1.41
CA VAL A 866 -52.26 22.11 2.80
C VAL A 866 -51.92 20.93 3.70
N ASN A 867 -52.18 19.71 3.27
CA ASN A 867 -51.87 18.49 4.02
C ASN A 867 -50.36 18.33 4.23
N THR A 868 -49.55 18.57 3.20
CA THR A 868 -48.08 18.54 3.29
C THR A 868 -47.58 19.63 4.23
N TRP A 869 -48.11 20.86 4.15
CA TRP A 869 -47.73 21.92 5.09
C TRP A 869 -48.08 21.59 6.54
N ASN A 870 -49.27 21.04 6.79
CA ASN A 870 -49.68 20.61 8.13
C ASN A 870 -48.74 19.54 8.70
N LYS A 871 -48.27 18.61 7.87
CA LYS A 871 -47.25 17.61 8.25
C LYS A 871 -45.87 18.21 8.51
N ILE A 872 -45.47 19.25 7.78
CA ILE A 872 -44.18 19.95 8.01
C ILE A 872 -44.22 20.78 9.28
N LYS A 873 -45.40 21.32 9.63
CA LYS A 873 -45.62 22.14 10.82
C LYS A 873 -45.74 21.32 12.11
N SER A 874 -46.29 20.11 12.03
CA SER A 874 -46.38 19.14 13.14
C SER A 874 -45.04 18.50 13.45
#